data_AF-A0AAE1BIC7-F1
#
_entry.id   AF-A0AAE1BIC7-F1
#
_cell.length_a   1.000
_cell.length_b   1.000
_cell.length_c   1.000
_cell.angle_alpha   90.00
_cell.angle_beta   90.00
_cell.angle_gamma   90.00
#
_symmetry.space_group_name_H-M   'P 1'
#
loop_
_entity.id
_entity.type
_entity.pdbx_description
1 polymer ?
#
loop_
_entity_poly.entity_id
_entity_poly.type
_entity_poly.pdbx_seq_one_letter_code
_entity_poly.pdbx_strand_id
1 'polypeptide(L)'
;MAQRCIYDMSTQHLGTVATNGRIQAGGVYYMISRSLGPEFGGSIGLMFTLANSIASATYIIGFTDSLKDLMYYYFDGAKIIDGAVNDTRIVGTVTLIGVLGLAIVGMDWVTRVQMGLLLLLIGSQVDFVVGAIMGPQGDDQEAQGFIGINSELFSRNMGPDYRKFEGNTQGFFSVFGVFFTAVTGIVAGANLSGDLKDPAVAIPKGTLAAIATTFVSYIIFPVLIGAAAMRDASGNTTLYQLYRNQTMEDPDTPYNFWENPVFTSESCSKTGGTDENMKEPCEFGMQNSFQVMELMAAWGPLIYAGCFAATLSSAIGSLVGAPRVLQALAKDKLYPGIYLFSKGSGANNDPVRGYVLVFIISFVCIMLGDLNLVSTLLSNFFLASYSLINFSCFHASLIKSPGWRPGFKYYNLWISLVGGILCLIVMFLIDWVTALVTFIITIALYLYVSYRNPDVNWGSSTQAQTYVSALNSTLDLNMVEEHVKNYRPQLLVLSGEVRSRPPLLHLAHLLTKNISLLICGHVIQTEPSQRVRNSLCKQSYTWFTKHKIRAFYSVVEGMTLEHGAKSLCKLVGLGKLKPNTVLLGFKSNWRKCDKNELRAYFNTLHEALDMHMALMILRVPQGLDYSQITEDEELLGNTEHYGTTLDNTKNMTVK
;
A
#
# COMPACT_ATOMS: atom_id res chain seq x y z
N MET A 1 -1.84 -20.12 -14.12
CA MET A 1 -2.98 -20.35 -13.20
C MET A 1 -2.72 -19.80 -11.79
N ALA A 2 -1.64 -20.20 -11.09
CA ALA A 2 -1.33 -19.72 -9.73
C ALA A 2 -1.22 -18.18 -9.60
N GLN A 3 -0.63 -17.52 -10.59
CA GLN A 3 -0.53 -16.05 -10.65
C GLN A 3 -1.88 -15.34 -10.69
N ARG A 4 -2.83 -15.89 -11.46
CA ARG A 4 -4.19 -15.38 -11.54
C ARG A 4 -4.91 -15.52 -10.21
N CYS A 5 -4.71 -16.62 -9.47
CA CYS A 5 -5.31 -16.77 -8.15
C CYS A 5 -4.81 -15.67 -7.20
N ILE A 6 -3.51 -15.38 -7.18
CA ILE A 6 -2.95 -14.26 -6.37
C ILE A 6 -3.58 -12.92 -6.78
N TYR A 7 -3.77 -12.75 -8.09
CA TYR A 7 -4.27 -11.53 -8.70
C TYR A 7 -5.76 -11.28 -8.49
N ASP A 8 -6.59 -12.28 -8.76
CA ASP A 8 -8.03 -12.24 -8.57
C ASP A 8 -8.34 -12.03 -7.09
N MET A 9 -7.59 -12.68 -6.19
CA MET A 9 -7.69 -12.44 -4.75
C MET A 9 -7.39 -10.96 -4.44
N SER A 10 -6.19 -10.47 -4.79
CA SER A 10 -5.77 -9.09 -4.49
C SER A 10 -6.71 -8.03 -5.11
N THR A 11 -7.33 -8.33 -6.24
CA THR A 11 -8.31 -7.47 -6.91
C THR A 11 -9.65 -7.47 -6.20
N GLN A 12 -10.12 -8.62 -5.73
CA GLN A 12 -11.31 -8.69 -4.87
C GLN A 12 -11.07 -7.87 -3.59
N HIS A 13 -9.86 -7.91 -3.02
CA HIS A 13 -9.49 -7.11 -1.85
C HIS A 13 -9.44 -5.61 -2.15
N LEU A 14 -8.90 -5.20 -3.30
CA LEU A 14 -8.94 -3.80 -3.73
C LEU A 14 -10.38 -3.31 -3.99
N GLY A 15 -11.24 -4.16 -4.58
CA GLY A 15 -12.66 -3.87 -4.75
C GLY A 15 -13.41 -3.78 -3.42
N THR A 16 -13.02 -4.56 -2.43
CA THR A 16 -13.54 -4.48 -1.06
C THR A 16 -13.16 -3.18 -0.39
N VAL A 17 -11.90 -2.75 -0.52
CA VAL A 17 -11.43 -1.44 -0.01
C VAL A 17 -12.13 -0.29 -0.73
N ALA A 18 -12.35 -0.39 -2.04
CA ALA A 18 -13.04 0.61 -2.83
C ALA A 18 -14.55 0.72 -2.52
N THR A 19 -15.18 -0.34 -2.01
CA THR A 19 -16.58 -0.31 -1.59
C THR A 19 -16.77 0.11 -0.13
N ASN A 20 -15.67 0.33 0.61
CA ASN A 20 -15.69 0.70 2.01
C ASN A 20 -15.73 2.23 2.20
N GLY A 21 -16.94 2.79 2.31
CA GLY A 21 -17.14 4.22 2.61
C GLY A 21 -17.07 5.15 1.38
N ARG A 22 -16.97 6.46 1.63
CA ARG A 22 -16.90 7.48 0.57
C ARG A 22 -15.46 7.69 0.12
N ILE A 23 -15.18 7.38 -1.14
CA ILE A 23 -13.88 7.64 -1.79
C ILE A 23 -13.79 9.12 -2.14
N GLN A 24 -12.68 9.77 -1.78
CA GLN A 24 -12.36 11.14 -2.20
C GLN A 24 -11.12 11.14 -3.10
N ALA A 25 -10.80 12.31 -3.67
CA ALA A 25 -9.61 12.52 -4.50
C ALA A 25 -8.32 12.29 -3.69
N GLY A 26 -7.68 11.13 -3.91
CA GLY A 26 -6.42 10.77 -3.27
C GLY A 26 -5.82 9.43 -3.71
N GLY A 27 -6.38 8.81 -4.75
CA GLY A 27 -5.88 7.55 -5.32
C GLY A 27 -6.00 6.36 -4.35
N VAL A 28 -5.17 5.35 -4.58
CA VAL A 28 -5.21 4.09 -3.82
C VAL A 28 -4.76 4.25 -2.38
N TYR A 29 -3.75 5.08 -2.12
CA TYR A 29 -3.31 5.35 -0.75
C TYR A 29 -4.44 5.93 0.11
N TYR A 30 -5.23 6.87 -0.42
CA TYR A 30 -6.35 7.43 0.34
C TYR A 30 -7.40 6.37 0.66
N MET A 31 -7.75 5.50 -0.30
CA MET A 31 -8.71 4.42 -0.07
C MET A 31 -8.22 3.42 1.00
N ILE A 32 -6.95 3.04 0.95
CA ILE A 32 -6.33 2.08 1.88
C ILE A 32 -6.18 2.69 3.28
N SER A 33 -5.57 3.87 3.40
CA SER A 33 -5.30 4.51 4.70
C SER A 33 -6.56 4.81 5.51
N ARG A 34 -7.67 5.15 4.85
CA ARG A 34 -8.95 5.46 5.50
C ARG A 34 -9.74 4.22 5.90
N SER A 35 -9.54 3.11 5.19
CA SER A 35 -10.23 1.85 5.47
C SER A 35 -9.48 0.98 6.49
N LEU A 36 -8.15 0.98 6.43
CA LEU A 36 -7.31 -0.01 7.14
C LEU A 36 -6.49 0.62 8.29
N GLY A 37 -6.35 1.95 8.28
CA GLY A 37 -5.58 2.71 9.28
C GLY A 37 -4.27 3.28 8.73
N PRO A 38 -3.66 4.22 9.46
CA PRO A 38 -2.42 4.90 9.07
C PRO A 38 -1.20 3.97 8.99
N GLU A 39 -1.13 2.91 9.81
CA GLU A 39 0.03 2.01 9.86
C GLU A 39 0.17 1.18 8.58
N PHE A 40 -0.94 0.57 8.15
CA PHE A 40 -1.01 -0.16 6.89
C PHE A 40 -0.97 0.79 5.70
N GLY A 41 -1.76 1.87 5.73
CA GLY A 41 -1.82 2.85 4.64
C GLY A 41 -0.46 3.50 4.35
N GLY A 42 0.26 3.92 5.38
CA GLY A 42 1.58 4.56 5.25
C GLY A 42 2.64 3.64 4.68
N SER A 43 2.66 2.38 5.10
CA SER A 43 3.62 1.37 4.62
C SER A 43 3.33 1.00 3.16
N ILE A 44 2.07 0.71 2.84
CA ILE A 44 1.62 0.34 1.49
C ILE A 44 1.83 1.51 0.51
N GLY A 45 1.52 2.74 0.92
CA GLY A 45 1.69 3.93 0.09
C GLY A 45 3.13 4.16 -0.34
N LEU A 46 4.08 4.06 0.60
CA LEU A 46 5.50 4.27 0.31
C LEU A 46 6.07 3.13 -0.56
N MET A 47 5.66 1.88 -0.30
CA MET A 47 6.01 0.73 -1.13
C MET A 47 5.51 0.87 -2.57
N PHE A 48 4.27 1.34 -2.77
CA PHE A 48 3.76 1.60 -4.12
C PHE A 48 4.47 2.74 -4.84
N THR A 49 4.88 3.80 -4.13
CA THR A 49 5.69 4.86 -4.73
C THR A 49 7.02 4.30 -5.24
N LEU A 50 7.71 3.48 -4.44
CA LEU A 50 8.96 2.82 -4.85
C LEU A 50 8.73 1.86 -6.02
N ALA A 51 7.74 0.98 -5.92
CA ALA A 51 7.41 0.01 -6.96
C ALA A 51 7.10 0.70 -8.30
N ASN A 52 6.26 1.74 -8.31
CA ASN A 52 5.94 2.46 -9.54
C ASN A 52 7.14 3.26 -10.10
N SER A 53 8.06 3.72 -9.25
CA SER A 53 9.29 4.38 -9.71
C SER A 53 10.20 3.38 -10.45
N ILE A 54 10.35 2.17 -9.89
CA ILE A 54 11.09 1.07 -10.53
C ILE A 54 10.38 0.63 -11.80
N ALA A 55 9.04 0.51 -11.78
CA ALA A 55 8.24 0.12 -12.94
C ALA A 55 8.47 1.06 -14.14
N SER A 56 8.48 2.37 -13.89
CA SER A 56 8.75 3.37 -14.94
C SER A 56 10.09 3.11 -15.63
N ALA A 57 11.13 2.76 -14.86
CA ALA A 57 12.42 2.39 -15.42
C ALA A 57 12.37 1.07 -16.21
N THR A 58 11.72 0.03 -15.68
CA THR A 58 11.56 -1.27 -16.37
C THR A 58 10.89 -1.11 -17.73
N TYR A 59 9.82 -0.31 -17.82
CA TYR A 59 9.13 -0.09 -19.08
C TYR A 59 9.97 0.72 -20.07
N ILE A 60 10.76 1.69 -19.60
CA ILE A 60 11.68 2.45 -20.45
C ILE A 60 12.81 1.55 -20.97
N ILE A 61 13.38 0.68 -20.14
CA ILE A 61 14.39 -0.30 -20.58
C ILE A 61 13.80 -1.20 -21.67
N GLY A 62 12.58 -1.73 -21.47
CA GLY A 62 11.89 -2.52 -22.50
C GLY A 62 11.64 -1.77 -23.81
N PHE A 63 11.33 -0.46 -23.73
CA PHE A 63 11.24 0.40 -24.93
C PHE A 63 12.58 0.49 -25.64
N THR A 64 13.67 0.71 -24.91
CA THR A 64 15.01 0.84 -25.51
C THR A 64 15.51 -0.45 -26.14
N ASP A 65 15.23 -1.61 -25.54
CA ASP A 65 15.60 -2.90 -26.11
C ASP A 65 14.84 -3.14 -27.41
N SER A 66 13.52 -2.90 -27.43
CA SER A 66 12.72 -2.98 -28.65
C SER A 66 13.16 -1.99 -29.74
N LEU A 67 13.62 -0.78 -29.36
CA LEU A 67 14.11 0.21 -30.31
C LEU A 67 15.45 -0.21 -30.94
N LYS A 68 16.38 -0.75 -30.13
CA LYS A 68 17.65 -1.26 -30.64
C LYS A 68 17.43 -2.40 -31.63
N ASP A 69 16.50 -3.31 -31.32
CA ASP A 69 16.15 -4.41 -32.22
C ASP A 69 15.60 -3.88 -33.55
N LEU A 70 14.67 -2.91 -33.51
CA LEU A 70 14.16 -2.26 -34.72
C LEU A 70 15.29 -1.60 -35.54
N MET A 71 16.22 -0.89 -34.88
CA MET A 71 17.36 -0.26 -35.54
C MET A 71 18.29 -1.28 -36.19
N TYR A 72 18.51 -2.42 -35.55
CA TYR A 72 19.35 -3.49 -36.08
C TYR A 72 18.75 -4.11 -37.35
N TYR A 73 17.46 -4.50 -37.31
CA TYR A 73 16.80 -5.22 -38.40
C TYR A 73 16.34 -4.34 -39.57
N TYR A 74 15.84 -3.11 -39.32
CA TYR A 74 15.27 -2.26 -40.37
C TYR A 74 16.21 -1.15 -40.87
N PHE A 75 17.22 -0.78 -40.09
CA PHE A 75 18.15 0.32 -40.42
C PHE A 75 19.59 -0.17 -40.63
N ASP A 76 19.75 -1.37 -41.20
CA ASP A 76 21.04 -1.92 -41.66
C ASP A 76 22.13 -1.92 -40.57
N GLY A 77 21.78 -2.41 -39.37
CA GLY A 77 22.72 -2.53 -38.26
C GLY A 77 23.16 -1.18 -37.66
N ALA A 78 22.38 -0.11 -37.81
CA ALA A 78 22.67 1.19 -37.21
C ALA A 78 22.84 1.06 -35.68
N LYS A 79 24.09 1.20 -35.21
CA LYS A 79 24.44 1.26 -33.78
C LYS A 79 24.51 2.71 -33.36
N ILE A 80 23.95 3.07 -32.20
CA ILE A 80 24.04 4.44 -31.70
C ILE A 80 25.47 4.71 -31.25
N ILE A 81 26.01 3.88 -30.33
CA ILE A 81 27.41 3.93 -29.90
C ILE A 81 28.05 2.54 -29.92
N ASP A 82 27.54 1.59 -29.12
CA ASP A 82 28.14 0.26 -28.97
C ASP A 82 27.16 -0.90 -29.24
N GLY A 83 25.86 -0.62 -29.38
CA GLY A 83 24.82 -1.64 -29.53
C GLY A 83 24.57 -2.46 -28.26
N ALA A 84 25.10 -2.03 -27.11
CA ALA A 84 25.08 -2.81 -25.87
C ALA A 84 24.35 -2.04 -24.75
N VAL A 85 24.84 -2.17 -23.50
CA VAL A 85 24.21 -1.60 -22.30
C VAL A 85 24.26 -0.07 -22.29
N ASN A 86 25.26 0.56 -22.92
CA ASN A 86 25.37 2.02 -22.92
C ASN A 86 24.32 2.68 -23.82
N ASP A 87 23.95 2.04 -24.92
CA ASP A 87 22.85 2.50 -25.78
C ASP A 87 21.51 2.46 -25.01
N THR A 88 21.25 1.41 -24.23
CA THR A 88 20.10 1.34 -23.30
C THR A 88 20.11 2.51 -22.31
N ARG A 89 21.27 2.82 -21.72
CA ARG A 89 21.40 3.91 -20.73
C ARG A 89 21.11 5.28 -21.33
N ILE A 90 21.63 5.57 -22.52
CA ILE A 90 21.52 6.89 -23.16
C ILE A 90 20.11 7.10 -23.68
N VAL A 91 19.58 6.17 -24.48
CA VAL A 91 18.20 6.27 -24.99
C VAL A 91 17.21 6.25 -23.83
N GLY A 92 17.46 5.43 -22.80
CA GLY A 92 16.62 5.37 -21.60
C GLY A 92 16.59 6.69 -20.85
N THR A 93 17.72 7.39 -20.76
CA THR A 93 17.78 8.72 -20.11
C THR A 93 17.04 9.78 -20.93
N VAL A 94 17.22 9.80 -22.25
CA VAL A 94 16.54 10.74 -23.15
C VAL A 94 15.03 10.53 -23.11
N THR A 95 14.58 9.28 -23.18
CA THR A 95 13.16 8.93 -23.09
C THR A 95 12.58 9.25 -21.72
N LEU A 96 13.29 8.99 -20.62
CA LEU A 96 12.84 9.38 -19.28
C LEU A 96 12.64 10.91 -19.16
N ILE A 97 13.55 11.71 -19.73
CA ILE A 97 13.40 13.18 -19.77
C ILE A 97 12.17 13.57 -20.60
N GLY A 98 11.94 12.92 -21.74
CA GLY A 98 10.76 13.14 -22.58
C GLY A 98 9.45 12.81 -21.85
N VAL A 99 9.39 11.64 -21.19
CA VAL A 99 8.23 11.20 -20.40
C VAL A 99 7.99 12.14 -19.21
N LEU A 100 9.05 12.62 -18.55
CA LEU A 100 8.94 13.65 -17.49
C LEU A 100 8.38 14.96 -18.03
N GLY A 101 8.84 15.41 -19.20
CA GLY A 101 8.30 16.59 -19.88
C GLY A 101 6.80 16.45 -20.14
N LEU A 102 6.37 15.32 -20.69
CA LEU A 102 4.95 15.02 -20.93
C LEU A 102 4.14 14.98 -19.63
N ALA A 103 4.70 14.43 -18.56
CA ALA A 103 4.03 14.36 -17.26
C ALA A 103 3.80 15.74 -16.62
N ILE A 104 4.66 16.73 -16.90
CA ILE A 104 4.54 18.10 -16.36
C ILE A 104 3.54 18.96 -17.15
N VAL A 105 3.37 18.73 -18.46
CA VAL A 105 2.48 19.53 -19.33
C VAL A 105 1.00 19.40 -18.93
N GLY A 106 0.59 18.29 -18.31
CA GLY A 106 -0.71 18.14 -17.67
C GLY A 106 -1.41 16.80 -17.93
N MET A 107 -2.22 16.36 -16.96
CA MET A 107 -2.85 15.04 -16.99
C MET A 107 -3.90 14.85 -18.10
N ASP A 108 -4.57 15.92 -18.52
CA ASP A 108 -5.56 15.86 -19.60
C ASP A 108 -4.93 15.46 -20.95
N TRP A 109 -3.70 15.87 -21.19
CA TRP A 109 -2.95 15.43 -22.38
C TRP A 109 -2.48 13.99 -22.24
N VAL A 110 -1.98 13.61 -21.07
CA VAL A 110 -1.54 12.24 -20.78
C VAL A 110 -2.64 11.22 -21.05
N THR A 111 -3.86 11.46 -20.53
CA THR A 111 -4.99 10.53 -20.72
C THR A 111 -5.42 10.40 -22.19
N ARG A 112 -5.36 11.48 -22.97
CA ARG A 112 -5.64 11.45 -24.42
C ARG A 112 -4.59 10.66 -25.20
N VAL A 113 -3.31 10.90 -24.90
CA VAL A 113 -2.19 10.15 -25.52
C VAL A 113 -2.32 8.67 -25.17
N GLN A 114 -2.63 8.35 -23.92
CA GLN A 114 -2.80 6.97 -23.44
C GLN A 114 -3.90 6.22 -24.21
N MET A 115 -5.02 6.88 -24.56
CA MET A 115 -6.04 6.26 -25.41
C MET A 115 -5.56 5.99 -26.83
N GLY A 116 -4.79 6.91 -27.42
CA GLY A 116 -4.17 6.69 -28.74
C GLY A 116 -3.22 5.49 -28.72
N LEU A 117 -2.36 5.40 -27.70
CA LEU A 117 -1.44 4.27 -27.52
C LEU A 117 -2.17 2.95 -27.27
N LEU A 118 -3.30 2.97 -26.54
CA LEU A 118 -4.12 1.77 -26.32
C LEU A 118 -4.71 1.23 -27.63
N LEU A 119 -5.21 2.10 -28.51
CA LEU A 119 -5.74 1.67 -29.81
C LEU A 119 -4.65 1.02 -30.67
N LEU A 120 -3.44 1.57 -30.63
CA LEU A 120 -2.29 1.03 -31.35
C LEU A 120 -1.90 -0.34 -30.81
N LEU A 121 -1.87 -0.52 -29.48
CA LEU A 121 -1.62 -1.81 -28.84
C LEU A 121 -2.68 -2.86 -29.18
N ILE A 122 -3.96 -2.49 -29.23
CA ILE A 122 -5.02 -3.41 -29.66
C ILE A 122 -4.82 -3.79 -31.13
N GLY A 123 -4.45 -2.83 -31.98
CA GLY A 123 -4.12 -3.07 -33.39
C GLY A 123 -2.99 -4.09 -33.55
N SER A 124 -1.89 -3.95 -32.80
CA SER A 124 -0.77 -4.88 -32.87
C SER A 124 -1.11 -6.29 -32.36
N GLN A 125 -1.98 -6.40 -31.35
CA GLN A 125 -2.45 -7.71 -30.87
C GLN A 125 -3.32 -8.42 -31.91
N VAL A 126 -4.20 -7.69 -32.59
CA VAL A 126 -5.01 -8.24 -33.68
C VAL A 126 -4.13 -8.66 -34.86
N ASP A 127 -3.14 -7.84 -35.22
CA ASP A 127 -2.19 -8.13 -36.29
C ASP A 127 -1.38 -9.42 -36.04
N PHE A 128 -0.92 -9.62 -34.81
CA PHE A 128 -0.26 -10.86 -34.40
C PHE A 128 -1.18 -12.08 -34.54
N VAL A 129 -2.43 -12.00 -34.06
CA VAL A 129 -3.37 -13.13 -34.15
C VAL A 129 -3.73 -13.46 -35.60
N VAL A 130 -3.93 -12.44 -36.44
CA VAL A 130 -4.20 -12.63 -37.87
C VAL A 130 -3.00 -13.25 -38.58
N GLY A 131 -1.79 -12.73 -38.35
CA GLY A 131 -0.56 -13.28 -38.93
C GLY A 131 -0.32 -14.74 -38.54
N ALA A 132 -0.50 -15.07 -37.26
CA ALA A 132 -0.36 -16.44 -36.77
C ALA A 132 -1.33 -17.43 -37.46
N ILE A 133 -2.52 -16.98 -37.85
CA ILE A 133 -3.53 -17.79 -38.56
C ILE A 133 -3.22 -17.88 -40.05
N MET A 134 -2.71 -16.80 -40.67
CA MET A 134 -2.35 -16.79 -42.09
C MET A 134 -1.20 -17.74 -42.41
N GLY A 135 -0.29 -17.97 -41.46
CA GLY A 135 0.88 -18.83 -41.65
C GLY A 135 2.04 -18.10 -42.35
N PRO A 136 3.19 -18.78 -42.54
CA PRO A 136 4.37 -18.18 -43.15
C PRO A 136 4.13 -17.80 -44.61
N GLN A 137 4.59 -16.60 -44.99
CA GLN A 137 4.42 -16.06 -46.35
C GLN A 137 5.68 -16.25 -47.23
N GLY A 138 6.82 -16.58 -46.65
CA GLY A 138 8.08 -16.76 -47.37
C GLY A 138 9.02 -17.77 -46.70
N ASP A 139 9.94 -18.32 -47.49
CA ASP A 139 10.95 -19.30 -47.04
C ASP A 139 11.82 -18.76 -45.90
N ASP A 140 12.04 -17.43 -45.85
CA ASP A 140 12.79 -16.76 -44.80
C ASP A 140 12.13 -16.92 -43.43
N GLN A 141 10.79 -16.82 -43.37
CA GLN A 141 10.04 -16.97 -42.13
C GLN A 141 10.02 -18.44 -41.67
N GLU A 142 9.93 -19.37 -42.62
CA GLU A 142 10.01 -20.81 -42.34
C GLU A 142 11.39 -21.19 -41.80
N ALA A 143 12.47 -20.69 -42.42
CA ALA A 143 13.84 -20.94 -41.99
C ALA A 143 14.16 -20.35 -40.59
N GLN A 144 13.53 -19.23 -40.24
CA GLN A 144 13.63 -18.61 -38.90
C GLN A 144 12.74 -19.29 -37.84
N GLY A 145 11.96 -20.31 -38.22
CA GLY A 145 11.25 -21.18 -37.30
C GLY A 145 9.74 -20.94 -37.20
N PHE A 146 9.14 -20.13 -38.07
CA PHE A 146 7.68 -19.97 -38.18
C PHE A 146 7.11 -20.91 -39.25
N ILE A 147 6.43 -21.96 -38.83
CA ILE A 147 6.05 -23.09 -39.71
C ILE A 147 4.53 -23.18 -39.93
N GLY A 148 3.76 -22.29 -39.29
CA GLY A 148 2.30 -22.32 -39.26
C GLY A 148 1.74 -23.27 -38.19
N ILE A 149 0.45 -23.15 -37.91
CA ILE A 149 -0.21 -23.89 -36.82
C ILE A 149 -0.19 -25.40 -37.09
N ASN A 150 0.55 -26.17 -36.29
CA ASN A 150 0.67 -27.61 -36.39
C ASN A 150 0.44 -28.31 -35.03
N SER A 151 -0.42 -29.35 -35.02
CA SER A 151 -0.73 -30.11 -33.81
C SER A 151 0.45 -30.90 -33.26
N GLU A 152 1.36 -31.35 -34.12
CA GLU A 152 2.53 -32.13 -33.70
C GLU A 152 3.63 -31.22 -33.12
N LEU A 153 3.76 -30.00 -33.63
CA LEU A 153 4.60 -28.98 -33.00
C LEU A 153 4.09 -28.65 -31.60
N PHE A 154 2.78 -28.46 -31.46
CA PHE A 154 2.18 -28.14 -30.18
C PHE A 154 2.44 -29.23 -29.12
N SER A 155 2.34 -30.51 -29.49
CA SER A 155 2.61 -31.61 -28.56
C SER A 155 4.09 -31.67 -28.16
N ARG A 156 5.01 -31.38 -29.08
CA ARG A 156 6.46 -31.28 -28.80
C ARG A 156 6.80 -30.08 -27.91
N ASN A 157 6.06 -28.99 -28.05
CA ASN A 157 6.25 -27.77 -27.27
C ASN A 157 5.62 -27.80 -25.87
N MET A 158 4.78 -28.79 -25.56
CA MET A 158 4.03 -28.86 -24.30
C MET A 158 4.89 -29.12 -23.06
N GLY A 159 6.05 -29.79 -23.20
CA GLY A 159 6.96 -30.08 -22.08
C GLY A 159 7.91 -28.92 -21.75
N PRO A 160 8.35 -28.73 -20.49
CA PRO A 160 9.32 -27.68 -20.16
C PRO A 160 10.73 -27.99 -20.73
N ASP A 161 11.47 -26.97 -21.15
CA ASP A 161 12.89 -27.04 -21.54
C ASP A 161 13.62 -25.82 -21.00
N TYR A 162 14.07 -25.92 -19.74
CA TYR A 162 14.75 -24.83 -19.05
C TYR A 162 16.24 -24.82 -19.40
N ARG A 163 16.72 -23.70 -19.94
CA ARG A 163 18.11 -23.53 -20.40
C ARG A 163 18.89 -22.56 -19.53
N LYS A 164 20.20 -22.53 -19.72
CA LYS A 164 21.07 -21.50 -19.15
C LYS A 164 21.01 -20.26 -20.04
N PHE A 165 20.69 -19.12 -19.45
CA PHE A 165 20.69 -17.81 -20.09
C PHE A 165 21.48 -16.85 -19.20
N GLU A 166 22.42 -16.09 -19.77
CA GLU A 166 23.29 -15.15 -19.04
C GLU A 166 24.03 -15.77 -17.83
N GLY A 167 24.50 -17.02 -17.98
CA GLY A 167 25.27 -17.72 -16.93
C GLY A 167 24.44 -18.31 -15.80
N ASN A 168 23.13 -18.04 -15.74
CA ASN A 168 22.23 -18.61 -14.74
C ASN A 168 21.34 -19.71 -15.33
N THR A 169 21.19 -20.82 -14.61
CA THR A 169 20.23 -21.87 -14.98
C THR A 169 18.83 -21.37 -14.67
N GLN A 170 18.00 -21.23 -15.70
CA GLN A 170 16.62 -20.82 -15.52
C GLN A 170 15.80 -21.97 -14.92
N GLY A 171 14.79 -21.65 -14.13
CA GLY A 171 13.85 -22.60 -13.56
C GLY A 171 12.43 -22.07 -13.63
N PHE A 172 11.45 -22.83 -13.12
CA PHE A 172 10.05 -22.41 -13.12
C PHE A 172 9.85 -21.05 -12.43
N PHE A 173 10.44 -20.85 -11.25
CA PHE A 173 10.24 -19.63 -10.47
C PHE A 173 11.00 -18.41 -11.01
N SER A 174 12.13 -18.60 -11.71
CA SER A 174 12.83 -17.48 -12.35
C SER A 174 12.03 -16.95 -13.54
N VAL A 175 11.55 -17.85 -14.41
CA VAL A 175 10.66 -17.49 -15.53
C VAL A 175 9.35 -16.88 -15.02
N PHE A 176 8.79 -17.44 -13.94
CA PHE A 176 7.62 -16.88 -13.28
C PHE A 176 7.86 -15.46 -12.77
N GLY A 177 9.04 -15.18 -12.18
CA GLY A 177 9.38 -13.86 -11.65
C GLY A 177 9.44 -12.78 -12.74
N VAL A 178 9.98 -13.12 -13.92
CA VAL A 178 10.00 -12.25 -15.10
C VAL A 178 8.58 -12.05 -15.65
N PHE A 179 7.81 -13.14 -15.82
CA PHE A 179 6.42 -13.05 -16.30
C PHE A 179 5.50 -12.35 -15.28
N PHE A 180 5.86 -12.30 -14.00
CA PHE A 180 5.06 -11.63 -12.98
C PHE A 180 4.89 -10.14 -13.27
N THR A 181 5.93 -9.48 -13.77
CA THR A 181 5.87 -8.04 -14.08
C THR A 181 4.86 -7.71 -15.19
N ALA A 182 4.62 -8.63 -16.13
CA ALA A 182 3.62 -8.44 -17.21
C ALA A 182 2.17 -8.39 -16.70
N VAL A 183 1.92 -8.94 -15.52
CA VAL A 183 0.57 -8.96 -14.92
C VAL A 183 0.43 -7.84 -13.87
N THR A 184 1.53 -7.16 -13.48
CA THR A 184 1.51 -6.01 -12.55
C THR A 184 0.55 -4.88 -12.99
N GLY A 185 0.08 -4.06 -12.05
CA GLY A 185 -0.63 -2.82 -12.41
C GLY A 185 -2.15 -2.77 -12.21
N ILE A 186 -2.76 -3.71 -11.47
CA ILE A 186 -4.20 -3.67 -11.07
C ILE A 186 -4.62 -2.31 -10.51
N VAL A 187 -3.67 -1.70 -9.78
CA VAL A 187 -3.84 -0.51 -8.96
C VAL A 187 -3.90 0.77 -9.83
N ALA A 188 -3.52 0.70 -11.11
CA ALA A 188 -3.50 1.85 -12.02
C ALA A 188 -4.88 2.50 -12.18
N GLY A 189 -5.94 1.70 -12.35
CA GLY A 189 -7.31 2.22 -12.44
C GLY A 189 -7.80 2.89 -11.14
N ALA A 190 -7.29 2.44 -10.01
CA ALA A 190 -7.63 2.96 -8.70
C ALA A 190 -6.78 4.21 -8.31
N ASN A 191 -5.65 4.46 -8.99
CA ASN A 191 -4.85 5.68 -8.82
C ASN A 191 -5.55 6.94 -9.37
N LEU A 192 -6.49 6.76 -10.31
CA LEU A 192 -7.32 7.81 -10.91
C LEU A 192 -8.70 7.92 -10.23
N SER A 193 -8.83 7.45 -8.99
CA SER A 193 -10.11 7.39 -8.28
C SER A 193 -10.78 8.76 -8.06
N GLY A 194 -10.00 9.84 -8.05
CA GLY A 194 -10.50 11.22 -7.92
C GLY A 194 -11.21 11.75 -9.17
N ASP A 195 -10.95 11.16 -10.33
CA ASP A 195 -11.45 11.61 -11.63
C ASP A 195 -12.65 10.76 -12.11
N LEU A 196 -13.02 9.72 -11.35
CA LEU A 196 -14.16 8.86 -11.63
C LEU A 196 -15.45 9.46 -11.07
N LYS A 197 -16.53 9.42 -11.88
CA LYS A 197 -17.87 9.86 -11.46
C LYS A 197 -18.42 9.04 -10.28
N ASP A 198 -18.21 7.72 -10.30
CA ASP A 198 -18.56 6.81 -9.20
C ASP A 198 -17.46 5.75 -9.04
N PRO A 199 -16.46 6.01 -8.18
CA PRO A 199 -15.30 5.12 -8.04
C PRO A 199 -15.66 3.78 -7.34
N ALA A 200 -16.67 3.75 -6.48
CA ALA A 200 -17.04 2.55 -5.72
C ALA A 200 -17.60 1.44 -6.64
N VAL A 201 -18.27 1.83 -7.74
CA VAL A 201 -18.80 0.90 -8.74
C VAL A 201 -17.84 0.71 -9.91
N ALA A 202 -17.17 1.77 -10.35
CA ALA A 202 -16.31 1.73 -11.53
C ALA A 202 -15.01 0.94 -11.30
N ILE A 203 -14.37 1.09 -10.13
CA ILE A 203 -13.09 0.41 -9.85
C ILE A 203 -13.25 -1.12 -9.87
N PRO A 204 -14.16 -1.74 -9.08
CA PRO A 204 -14.26 -3.20 -9.06
C PRO A 204 -14.63 -3.79 -10.43
N LYS A 205 -15.55 -3.16 -11.17
CA LYS A 205 -15.98 -3.63 -12.49
C LYS A 205 -14.89 -3.48 -13.54
N GLY A 206 -14.27 -2.30 -13.61
CA GLY A 206 -13.21 -2.01 -14.59
C GLY A 206 -11.99 -2.89 -14.38
N THR A 207 -11.55 -3.05 -13.12
CA THR A 207 -10.38 -3.86 -12.81
C THR A 207 -10.61 -5.36 -13.08
N LEU A 208 -11.76 -5.92 -12.68
CA LEU A 208 -12.08 -7.33 -12.96
C LEU A 208 -12.25 -7.61 -14.46
N ALA A 209 -12.88 -6.70 -15.20
CA ALA A 209 -13.00 -6.81 -16.65
C ALA A 209 -11.63 -6.76 -17.34
N ALA A 210 -10.77 -5.80 -16.97
CA ALA A 210 -9.42 -5.69 -17.52
C ALA A 210 -8.60 -6.96 -17.28
N ILE A 211 -8.62 -7.51 -16.05
CA ILE A 211 -7.91 -8.76 -15.73
C ILE A 211 -8.45 -9.92 -16.57
N ALA A 212 -9.78 -10.04 -16.68
CA ALA A 212 -10.38 -11.09 -17.51
C ALA A 212 -9.95 -10.98 -18.98
N THR A 213 -9.94 -9.77 -19.55
CA THR A 213 -9.48 -9.55 -20.93
C THR A 213 -8.00 -9.88 -21.10
N THR A 214 -7.12 -9.38 -20.22
CA THR A 214 -5.68 -9.69 -20.29
C THR A 214 -5.37 -11.18 -20.06
N PHE A 215 -6.19 -11.86 -19.25
CA PHE A 215 -6.04 -13.29 -19.02
C PHE A 215 -6.33 -14.09 -20.30
N VAL A 216 -7.37 -13.71 -21.03
CA VAL A 216 -7.71 -14.35 -22.31
C VAL A 216 -6.56 -14.15 -23.31
N SER A 217 -6.02 -12.93 -23.45
CA SER A 217 -4.88 -12.69 -24.33
C SER A 217 -3.63 -13.47 -23.90
N TYR A 218 -3.32 -13.52 -22.61
CA TYR A 218 -2.17 -14.27 -22.09
C TYR A 218 -2.31 -15.80 -22.15
N ILE A 219 -3.50 -16.34 -22.43
CA ILE A 219 -3.66 -17.76 -22.80
C ILE A 219 -3.50 -17.94 -24.30
N ILE A 220 -4.12 -17.07 -25.10
CA ILE A 220 -4.14 -17.20 -26.55
C ILE A 220 -2.73 -17.07 -27.13
N PHE A 221 -1.94 -16.07 -26.71
CA PHE A 221 -0.64 -15.83 -27.34
C PHE A 221 0.34 -16.99 -27.15
N PRO A 222 0.58 -17.53 -25.94
CA PRO A 222 1.49 -18.67 -25.78
C PRO A 222 1.01 -19.94 -26.49
N VAL A 223 -0.31 -20.16 -26.59
CA VAL A 223 -0.87 -21.31 -27.33
C VAL A 223 -0.62 -21.17 -28.82
N LEU A 224 -0.81 -19.98 -29.40
CA LEU A 224 -0.52 -19.72 -30.81
C LEU A 224 0.97 -19.83 -31.12
N ILE A 225 1.83 -19.21 -30.31
CA ILE A 225 3.29 -19.28 -30.48
C ILE A 225 3.76 -20.73 -30.35
N GLY A 226 3.32 -21.46 -29.32
CA GLY A 226 3.69 -22.85 -29.11
C GLY A 226 3.15 -23.82 -30.17
N ALA A 227 2.09 -23.46 -30.90
CA ALA A 227 1.56 -24.26 -32.00
C ALA A 227 2.19 -23.94 -33.36
N ALA A 228 2.86 -22.79 -33.52
CA ALA A 228 3.30 -22.30 -34.82
C ALA A 228 4.80 -21.98 -34.94
N ALA A 229 5.52 -21.83 -33.83
CA ALA A 229 6.96 -21.54 -33.80
C ALA A 229 7.80 -22.69 -33.20
N MET A 230 8.95 -22.95 -33.82
CA MET A 230 9.96 -23.90 -33.34
C MET A 230 10.80 -23.30 -32.20
N ARG A 231 11.30 -24.16 -31.29
CA ARG A 231 12.16 -23.72 -30.17
C ARG A 231 13.49 -23.15 -30.64
N ASP A 232 14.08 -23.82 -31.62
CA ASP A 232 15.40 -23.53 -32.16
C ASP A 232 15.29 -23.48 -33.69
N ALA A 233 15.90 -22.46 -34.29
CA ALA A 233 16.02 -22.32 -35.73
C ALA A 233 17.32 -21.59 -36.09
N SER A 234 17.96 -22.04 -37.18
CA SER A 234 19.21 -21.43 -37.66
C SER A 234 19.00 -20.23 -38.59
N GLY A 235 17.81 -20.07 -39.21
CA GLY A 235 17.55 -18.97 -40.13
C GLY A 235 18.23 -19.08 -41.50
N ASN A 236 18.94 -20.18 -41.79
CA ASN A 236 19.64 -20.34 -43.07
C ASN A 236 18.68 -20.83 -44.16
N THR A 237 18.28 -19.90 -45.02
CA THR A 237 17.30 -20.09 -46.09
C THR A 237 17.80 -21.04 -47.17
N THR A 238 19.09 -21.03 -47.48
CA THR A 238 19.69 -21.93 -48.48
C THR A 238 19.67 -23.38 -48.02
N LEU A 239 20.00 -23.64 -46.74
CA LEU A 239 19.90 -24.97 -46.14
C LEU A 239 18.45 -25.45 -46.06
N TYR A 240 17.52 -24.54 -45.74
CA TYR A 240 16.10 -24.85 -45.72
C TYR A 240 15.59 -25.28 -47.10
N GLN A 241 15.90 -24.51 -48.14
CA GLN A 241 15.52 -24.80 -49.52
C GLN A 241 16.15 -26.09 -50.04
N LEU A 242 17.42 -26.36 -49.72
CA LEU A 242 18.10 -27.60 -50.09
C LEU A 242 17.41 -28.83 -49.52
N TYR A 243 17.07 -28.81 -48.22
CA TYR A 243 16.40 -29.93 -47.57
C TYR A 243 14.96 -30.10 -48.09
N ARG A 244 14.24 -28.98 -48.28
CA ARG A 244 12.90 -28.96 -48.89
C ARG A 244 12.92 -29.58 -50.30
N ASN A 245 13.91 -29.24 -51.12
CA ASN A 245 14.03 -29.74 -52.49
C ASN A 245 14.50 -31.20 -52.58
N GLN A 246 15.45 -31.63 -51.72
CA GLN A 246 15.89 -33.03 -51.65
C GLN A 246 14.73 -33.99 -51.38
N THR A 247 13.74 -33.55 -50.61
CA THR A 247 12.55 -34.35 -50.28
C THR A 247 11.51 -34.38 -51.39
N MET A 248 11.61 -33.48 -52.38
CA MET A 248 10.79 -33.52 -53.59
C MET A 248 11.35 -34.48 -54.65
N GLU A 249 12.64 -34.83 -54.60
CA GLU A 249 13.30 -35.75 -55.54
C GLU A 249 13.15 -37.24 -55.17
N ASP A 250 12.91 -37.58 -53.90
CA ASP A 250 12.77 -38.97 -53.42
C ASP A 250 11.47 -39.20 -52.61
N PRO A 251 10.35 -39.56 -53.28
CA PRO A 251 9.02 -39.68 -52.64
C PRO A 251 8.89 -40.85 -51.64
N ASP A 252 9.83 -41.80 -51.66
CA ASP A 252 9.81 -42.99 -50.79
C ASP A 252 10.44 -42.73 -49.41
N THR A 253 11.08 -41.56 -49.22
CA THR A 253 11.52 -41.11 -47.90
C THR A 253 10.44 -40.21 -47.28
N PRO A 254 9.87 -40.56 -46.10
CA PRO A 254 8.90 -39.70 -45.46
C PRO A 254 9.59 -38.38 -45.08
N TYR A 255 9.04 -37.26 -45.57
CA TYR A 255 9.48 -35.93 -45.16
C TYR A 255 9.20 -35.72 -43.68
N ASN A 256 10.18 -36.06 -42.84
CA ASN A 256 10.17 -35.71 -41.43
C ASN A 256 10.63 -34.26 -41.33
N PHE A 257 9.69 -33.32 -41.46
CA PHE A 257 9.88 -31.89 -41.22
C PHE A 257 10.69 -31.63 -39.92
N TRP A 258 10.52 -32.49 -38.92
CA TRP A 258 11.14 -32.44 -37.59
C TRP A 258 12.61 -32.84 -37.52
N GLU A 259 13.12 -33.51 -38.53
CA GLU A 259 14.53 -33.94 -38.68
C GLU A 259 15.33 -32.98 -39.56
N ASN A 260 14.68 -31.90 -40.05
CA ASN A 260 15.32 -30.89 -40.88
C ASN A 260 16.53 -30.28 -40.15
N PRO A 261 17.73 -30.29 -40.75
CA PRO A 261 18.93 -29.72 -40.15
C PRO A 261 18.73 -28.26 -39.75
N VAL A 262 17.86 -27.48 -40.38
CA VAL A 262 17.59 -26.09 -39.98
C VAL A 262 17.00 -25.95 -38.56
N PHE A 263 16.34 -27.00 -38.05
CA PHE A 263 15.62 -27.01 -36.78
C PHE A 263 16.18 -28.01 -35.74
N THR A 264 17.20 -28.82 -36.08
CA THR A 264 17.76 -29.85 -35.19
C THR A 264 19.05 -29.39 -34.51
N SER A 265 19.37 -30.00 -33.35
CA SER A 265 20.61 -29.75 -32.59
C SER A 265 21.89 -30.19 -33.31
N GLU A 266 21.78 -30.79 -34.50
CA GLU A 266 22.93 -31.17 -35.29
C GLU A 266 23.56 -29.97 -35.99
N SER A 267 22.78 -28.97 -36.40
CA SER A 267 23.24 -27.78 -37.14
C SER A 267 23.60 -26.59 -36.24
N CYS A 268 22.87 -26.37 -35.15
CA CYS A 268 23.07 -25.23 -34.26
C CYS A 268 23.06 -25.65 -32.79
N SER A 269 23.93 -25.03 -31.99
CA SER A 269 24.14 -25.36 -30.58
C SER A 269 22.98 -24.85 -29.72
N LYS A 270 22.45 -25.71 -28.83
CA LYS A 270 21.43 -25.35 -27.82
C LYS A 270 21.97 -24.51 -26.67
N THR A 271 23.29 -24.47 -26.51
CA THR A 271 24.00 -23.70 -25.48
C THR A 271 24.71 -22.53 -26.15
N GLY A 272 24.61 -21.33 -25.58
CA GLY A 272 25.20 -20.08 -26.09
C GLY A 272 26.74 -20.01 -26.12
N GLY A 273 27.41 -21.15 -26.32
CA GLY A 273 28.82 -21.27 -26.63
C GLY A 273 29.04 -22.26 -27.79
N THR A 274 30.18 -22.13 -28.47
CA THR A 274 30.66 -23.12 -29.42
C THR A 274 30.86 -24.44 -28.69
N ASP A 275 30.03 -25.43 -29.02
CA ASP A 275 30.14 -26.80 -28.50
C ASP A 275 31.51 -27.42 -28.89
N GLU A 276 31.90 -28.56 -28.31
CA GLU A 276 33.15 -29.28 -28.64
C GLU A 276 33.31 -29.60 -30.15
N ASN A 277 32.23 -29.43 -30.93
CA ASN A 277 32.12 -29.60 -32.37
C ASN A 277 32.13 -28.29 -33.20
N MET A 278 32.53 -27.13 -32.63
CA MET A 278 32.70 -25.86 -33.36
C MET A 278 31.42 -25.31 -34.03
N LYS A 279 30.25 -25.55 -33.42
CA LYS A 279 28.92 -25.14 -33.93
C LYS A 279 28.54 -23.72 -33.50
N GLU A 280 27.92 -22.97 -34.40
CA GLU A 280 27.32 -21.67 -34.10
C GLU A 280 26.05 -21.83 -33.25
N PRO A 281 25.77 -20.90 -32.32
CA PRO A 281 24.53 -20.90 -31.54
C PRO A 281 23.33 -20.64 -32.47
N CYS A 282 22.19 -21.27 -32.19
CA CYS A 282 20.96 -20.98 -32.94
C CYS A 282 20.56 -19.51 -32.73
N GLU A 283 20.44 -18.72 -33.81
CA GLU A 283 20.06 -17.29 -33.70
C GLU A 283 18.54 -17.09 -33.58
N PHE A 284 17.74 -17.97 -34.17
CA PHE A 284 16.28 -17.85 -34.25
C PHE A 284 15.56 -18.96 -33.48
N GLY A 285 14.22 -18.87 -33.44
CA GLY A 285 13.33 -19.74 -32.66
C GLY A 285 12.94 -19.14 -31.31
N MET A 286 11.93 -19.75 -30.67
CA MET A 286 11.31 -19.24 -29.43
C MET A 286 12.26 -19.11 -28.24
N GLN A 287 13.37 -19.86 -28.21
CA GLN A 287 14.34 -19.83 -27.10
C GLN A 287 15.47 -18.81 -27.31
N ASN A 288 15.76 -18.45 -28.57
CA ASN A 288 16.96 -17.67 -28.90
C ASN A 288 16.63 -16.26 -29.41
N SER A 289 15.47 -16.07 -30.04
CA SER A 289 15.02 -14.75 -30.50
C SER A 289 13.82 -14.25 -29.69
N PHE A 290 13.92 -13.02 -29.19
CA PHE A 290 12.80 -12.34 -28.52
C PHE A 290 11.76 -11.78 -29.51
N GLN A 291 12.05 -11.78 -30.82
CA GLN A 291 11.21 -11.18 -31.87
C GLN A 291 10.32 -12.18 -32.62
N VAL A 292 10.06 -13.36 -32.04
CA VAL A 292 9.16 -14.36 -32.65
C VAL A 292 7.74 -13.82 -32.86
N MET A 293 7.27 -12.91 -31.99
CA MET A 293 5.96 -12.27 -32.19
C MET A 293 5.93 -11.36 -33.42
N GLU A 294 7.04 -10.71 -33.77
CA GLU A 294 7.16 -9.93 -35.00
C GLU A 294 7.16 -10.85 -36.23
N LEU A 295 7.94 -11.93 -36.16
CA LEU A 295 8.06 -12.91 -37.25
C LEU A 295 6.70 -13.52 -37.65
N MET A 296 5.85 -13.77 -36.66
CA MET A 296 4.52 -14.36 -36.84
C MET A 296 3.43 -13.35 -37.22
N ALA A 297 3.71 -12.06 -37.18
CA ALA A 297 2.71 -11.03 -37.41
C ALA A 297 2.41 -10.81 -38.90
N ALA A 298 1.22 -10.29 -39.23
CA ALA A 298 0.88 -9.98 -40.61
C ALA A 298 1.66 -8.76 -41.12
N TRP A 299 1.96 -7.79 -40.25
CA TRP A 299 2.82 -6.65 -40.56
C TRP A 299 3.78 -6.34 -39.41
N GLY A 300 5.01 -6.87 -39.49
CA GLY A 300 6.05 -6.78 -38.45
C GLY A 300 6.27 -5.38 -37.82
N PRO A 301 6.36 -4.28 -38.58
CA PRO A 301 6.52 -2.94 -38.02
C PRO A 301 5.40 -2.51 -37.05
N LEU A 302 4.18 -3.06 -37.19
CA LEU A 302 3.07 -2.78 -36.29
C LEU A 302 3.29 -3.38 -34.90
N ILE A 303 4.00 -4.51 -34.80
CA ILE A 303 4.37 -5.11 -33.52
C ILE A 303 5.33 -4.21 -32.76
N TYR A 304 6.37 -3.67 -33.42
CA TYR A 304 7.27 -2.69 -32.79
C TYR A 304 6.52 -1.43 -32.35
N ALA A 305 5.64 -0.90 -33.20
CA ALA A 305 4.80 0.23 -32.82
C ALA A 305 3.93 -0.10 -31.59
N GLY A 306 3.35 -1.30 -31.53
CA GLY A 306 2.59 -1.82 -30.40
C GLY A 306 3.42 -1.94 -29.11
N CYS A 307 4.64 -2.48 -29.21
CA CYS A 307 5.59 -2.56 -28.12
C CYS A 307 5.96 -1.17 -27.59
N PHE A 308 6.23 -0.21 -28.47
CA PHE A 308 6.46 1.18 -28.07
C PHE A 308 5.26 1.80 -27.38
N ALA A 309 4.05 1.55 -27.90
CA ALA A 309 2.84 2.05 -27.29
C ALA A 309 2.59 1.44 -25.90
N ALA A 310 2.79 0.14 -25.71
CA ALA A 310 2.63 -0.54 -24.43
C ALA A 310 3.63 -0.04 -23.37
N THR A 311 4.91 0.03 -23.75
CA THR A 311 6.01 0.43 -22.85
C THR A 311 5.92 1.90 -22.47
N LEU A 312 5.75 2.81 -23.43
CA LEU A 312 5.62 4.25 -23.15
C LEU A 312 4.34 4.57 -22.36
N SER A 313 3.21 3.96 -22.71
CA SER A 313 1.94 4.14 -21.98
C SER A 313 2.09 3.74 -20.51
N SER A 314 2.70 2.58 -20.24
CA SER A 314 2.92 2.09 -18.88
C SER A 314 3.94 2.93 -18.11
N ALA A 315 5.02 3.38 -18.78
CA ALA A 315 6.01 4.29 -18.21
C ALA A 315 5.39 5.62 -17.78
N ILE A 316 4.56 6.23 -18.65
CA ILE A 316 3.83 7.47 -18.36
C ILE A 316 2.87 7.26 -17.18
N GLY A 317 2.09 6.16 -17.19
CA GLY A 317 1.15 5.84 -16.12
C GLY A 317 1.82 5.70 -14.75
N SER A 318 2.94 4.97 -14.68
CA SER A 318 3.71 4.81 -13.44
C SER A 318 4.39 6.10 -12.99
N LEU A 319 4.92 6.91 -13.92
CA LEU A 319 5.56 8.19 -13.62
C LEU A 319 4.57 9.24 -13.08
N VAL A 320 3.33 9.25 -13.56
CA VAL A 320 2.26 10.13 -13.06
C VAL A 320 1.64 9.61 -11.77
N GLY A 321 1.52 8.29 -11.61
CA GLY A 321 0.93 7.66 -10.44
C GLY A 321 1.76 7.79 -9.16
N ALA A 322 3.07 7.51 -9.24
CA ALA A 322 3.95 7.46 -8.05
C ALA A 322 4.01 8.77 -7.24
N PRO A 323 4.20 9.96 -7.87
CA PRO A 323 4.25 11.24 -7.17
C PRO A 323 2.93 11.62 -6.49
N ARG A 324 1.79 11.22 -7.06
CA ARG A 324 0.46 11.52 -6.51
C ARG A 324 0.18 10.71 -5.24
N VAL A 325 0.56 9.43 -5.25
CA VAL A 325 0.56 8.59 -4.05
C VAL A 325 1.46 9.19 -2.97
N LEU A 326 2.68 9.60 -3.34
CA LEU A 326 3.62 10.24 -2.42
C LEU A 326 3.09 11.56 -1.86
N GLN A 327 2.46 12.39 -2.69
CA GLN A 327 1.88 13.67 -2.28
C GLN A 327 0.72 13.48 -1.31
N ALA A 328 -0.16 12.50 -1.55
CA ALA A 328 -1.25 12.16 -0.66
C ALA A 328 -0.72 11.66 0.70
N LEU A 329 0.29 10.78 0.67
CA LEU A 329 1.00 10.31 1.87
C LEU A 329 1.65 11.47 2.65
N ALA A 330 2.29 12.40 1.94
CA ALA A 330 2.97 13.55 2.53
C ALA A 330 2.03 14.52 3.25
N LYS A 331 0.79 14.68 2.74
CA LYS A 331 -0.25 15.52 3.36
C LYS A 331 -0.68 14.99 4.73
N ASP A 332 -0.65 13.67 4.91
CA ASP A 332 -1.04 13.02 6.16
C ASP A 332 0.08 13.02 7.23
N LYS A 333 1.28 13.52 6.91
CA LYS A 333 2.42 13.69 7.84
C LYS A 333 2.79 12.43 8.64
N LEU A 334 2.61 11.24 8.05
CA LEU A 334 2.91 9.96 8.71
C LEU A 334 4.41 9.77 8.96
N TYR A 335 5.24 10.20 8.01
CA TYR A 335 6.71 10.14 8.10
C TYR A 335 7.31 11.55 8.20
N PRO A 336 8.30 11.78 9.09
CA PRO A 336 9.02 13.05 9.12
C PRO A 336 9.87 13.21 7.85
N GLY A 337 10.06 14.45 7.39
CA GLY A 337 10.83 14.76 6.19
C GLY A 337 10.06 14.63 4.87
N ILE A 338 9.10 13.70 4.76
CA ILE A 338 8.29 13.53 3.53
C ILE A 338 7.31 14.72 3.32
N TYR A 339 7.06 15.53 4.35
CA TYR A 339 6.25 16.76 4.25
C TYR A 339 6.73 17.73 3.15
N LEU A 340 8.02 17.71 2.77
CA LEU A 340 8.54 18.51 1.66
C LEU A 340 7.79 18.25 0.33
N PHE A 341 7.29 17.02 0.15
CA PHE A 341 6.58 16.57 -1.05
C PHE A 341 5.06 16.84 -1.02
N SER A 342 4.52 17.43 0.06
CA SER A 342 3.08 17.72 0.16
C SER A 342 2.66 18.93 -0.67
N LYS A 343 3.59 19.84 -0.98
CA LYS A 343 3.30 21.08 -1.72
C LYS A 343 3.10 20.79 -3.20
N GLY A 344 1.87 20.97 -3.68
CA GLY A 344 1.56 21.00 -5.12
C GLY A 344 1.93 22.36 -5.74
N SER A 345 2.19 22.36 -7.05
CA SER A 345 2.45 23.56 -7.84
C SER A 345 1.42 23.69 -8.96
N GLY A 346 1.07 24.91 -9.35
CA GLY A 346 0.10 25.19 -10.42
C GLY A 346 -1.36 25.04 -10.02
N ALA A 347 -2.26 25.30 -10.98
CA ALA A 347 -3.72 25.27 -10.78
C ALA A 347 -4.26 23.87 -10.44
N ASN A 348 -3.59 22.82 -10.94
CA ASN A 348 -3.98 21.42 -10.76
C ASN A 348 -3.32 20.73 -9.55
N ASN A 349 -2.61 21.47 -8.70
CA ASN A 349 -1.89 20.94 -7.53
C ASN A 349 -0.86 19.83 -7.86
N ASP A 350 -0.15 19.94 -8.98
CA ASP A 350 0.76 18.89 -9.44
C ASP A 350 2.01 18.76 -8.54
N PRO A 351 2.42 17.52 -8.18
CA PRO A 351 3.52 17.27 -7.26
C PRO A 351 4.90 17.32 -7.93
N VAL A 352 5.36 18.52 -8.36
CA VAL A 352 6.66 18.72 -9.05
C VAL A 352 7.84 18.08 -8.31
N ARG A 353 7.92 18.25 -6.98
CA ARG A 353 8.98 17.64 -6.17
C ARG A 353 8.93 16.11 -6.15
N GLY A 354 7.71 15.55 -6.20
CA GLY A 354 7.51 14.11 -6.30
C GLY A 354 7.96 13.58 -7.65
N TYR A 355 7.65 14.28 -8.75
CA TYR A 355 8.15 13.93 -10.09
C TYR A 355 9.69 13.88 -10.14
N VAL A 356 10.37 14.85 -9.51
CA VAL A 356 11.84 14.84 -9.43
C VAL A 356 12.37 13.64 -8.63
N LEU A 357 11.75 13.28 -7.51
CA LEU A 357 12.16 12.10 -6.73
C LEU A 357 12.01 10.82 -7.56
N VAL A 358 10.86 10.64 -8.21
CA VAL A 358 10.59 9.46 -9.04
C VAL A 358 11.56 9.42 -10.21
N PHE A 359 11.83 10.55 -10.86
CA PHE A 359 12.85 10.67 -11.92
C PHE A 359 14.23 10.18 -11.45
N ILE A 360 14.68 10.60 -10.25
CA ILE A 360 15.98 10.17 -9.71
C ILE A 360 16.00 8.67 -9.47
N ILE A 361 14.95 8.11 -8.87
CA ILE A 361 14.87 6.66 -8.59
C ILE A 361 14.85 5.88 -9.91
N SER A 362 14.03 6.29 -10.88
CA SER A 362 13.95 5.65 -12.19
C SER A 362 15.28 5.77 -12.95
N PHE A 363 15.95 6.93 -12.88
CA PHE A 363 17.27 7.13 -13.49
C PHE A 363 18.32 6.15 -12.94
N VAL A 364 18.38 5.98 -11.62
CA VAL A 364 19.29 5.00 -10.99
C VAL A 364 18.99 3.58 -11.48
N CYS A 365 17.72 3.21 -11.60
CA CYS A 365 17.33 1.90 -12.14
C CYS A 365 17.69 1.74 -13.63
N ILE A 366 17.54 2.78 -14.46
CA ILE A 366 17.95 2.75 -15.88
C ILE A 366 19.47 2.58 -16.00
N MET A 367 20.26 3.16 -15.10
CA MET A 367 21.72 3.01 -15.11
C MET A 367 22.18 1.56 -14.86
N LEU A 368 21.36 0.72 -14.20
CA LEU A 368 21.64 -0.71 -14.06
C LEU A 368 21.66 -1.41 -15.43
N GLY A 369 20.81 -1.00 -16.37
CA GLY A 369 20.85 -1.40 -17.78
C GLY A 369 20.39 -2.82 -18.11
N ASP A 370 20.05 -3.64 -17.11
CA ASP A 370 19.57 -5.01 -17.26
C ASP A 370 18.07 -5.10 -16.91
N LEU A 371 17.25 -5.49 -17.89
CA LEU A 371 15.81 -5.65 -17.73
C LEU A 371 15.44 -6.75 -16.72
N ASN A 372 16.16 -7.87 -16.70
CA ASN A 372 15.84 -9.04 -15.90
C ASN A 372 16.03 -8.76 -14.40
N LEU A 373 17.13 -8.11 -14.03
CA LEU A 373 17.42 -7.72 -12.65
C LEU A 373 16.39 -6.71 -12.13
N VAL A 374 16.10 -5.66 -12.92
CA VAL A 374 15.15 -4.62 -12.51
C VAL A 374 13.71 -5.17 -12.44
N SER A 375 13.32 -6.05 -13.37
CA SER A 375 12.04 -6.76 -13.38
C SER A 375 11.84 -7.62 -12.11
N THR A 376 12.88 -8.35 -11.71
CA THR A 376 12.83 -9.19 -10.50
C THR A 376 12.66 -8.34 -9.23
N LEU A 377 13.40 -7.23 -9.14
CA LEU A 377 13.26 -6.27 -8.04
C LEU A 377 11.84 -5.68 -7.99
N LEU A 378 11.29 -5.31 -9.15
CA LEU A 378 9.93 -4.77 -9.28
C LEU A 378 8.87 -5.76 -8.78
N SER A 379 8.96 -7.02 -9.21
CA SER A 379 8.05 -8.08 -8.79
C SER A 379 8.01 -8.18 -7.27
N ASN A 380 9.16 -8.16 -6.59
CA ASN A 380 9.21 -8.30 -5.13
C ASN A 380 8.56 -7.14 -4.38
N PHE A 381 8.70 -5.90 -4.84
CA PHE A 381 7.99 -4.76 -4.23
C PHE A 381 6.47 -4.82 -4.43
N PHE A 382 6.00 -5.28 -5.59
CA PHE A 382 4.57 -5.47 -5.81
C PHE A 382 3.99 -6.65 -5.01
N LEU A 383 4.69 -7.79 -4.93
CA LEU A 383 4.27 -8.93 -4.09
C LEU A 383 4.19 -8.53 -2.62
N ALA A 384 5.17 -7.78 -2.10
CA ALA A 384 5.15 -7.27 -0.73
C ALA A 384 3.94 -6.36 -0.49
N SER A 385 3.64 -5.46 -1.43
CA SER A 385 2.49 -4.56 -1.35
C SER A 385 1.16 -5.31 -1.37
N TYR A 386 1.02 -6.30 -2.26
CA TYR A 386 -0.19 -7.13 -2.35
C TYR A 386 -0.35 -8.03 -1.12
N SER A 387 0.74 -8.58 -0.59
CA SER A 387 0.72 -9.33 0.67
C SER A 387 0.19 -8.46 1.82
N LEU A 388 0.69 -7.23 1.96
CA LEU A 388 0.22 -6.29 2.98
C LEU A 388 -1.25 -5.91 2.80
N ILE A 389 -1.72 -5.66 1.58
CA ILE A 389 -3.13 -5.37 1.31
C ILE A 389 -4.00 -6.54 1.76
N ASN A 390 -3.65 -7.76 1.33
CA ASN A 390 -4.41 -8.96 1.65
C ASN A 390 -4.40 -9.24 3.17
N PHE A 391 -3.24 -9.15 3.80
CA PHE A 391 -3.13 -9.31 5.25
C PHE A 391 -3.91 -8.24 6.03
N SER A 392 -3.88 -6.99 5.59
CA SER A 392 -4.60 -5.89 6.26
C SER A 392 -6.12 -6.04 6.17
N CYS A 393 -6.65 -6.47 5.01
CA CYS A 393 -8.07 -6.78 4.83
C CYS A 393 -8.52 -7.94 5.74
N PHE A 394 -7.69 -8.99 5.84
CA PHE A 394 -7.89 -10.10 6.77
C PHE A 394 -7.95 -9.59 8.22
N HIS A 395 -6.94 -8.82 8.65
CA HIS A 395 -6.83 -8.29 10.01
C HIS A 395 -8.02 -7.40 10.39
N ALA A 396 -8.40 -6.46 9.52
CA ALA A 396 -9.53 -5.55 9.74
C ALA A 396 -10.87 -6.30 9.87
N SER A 397 -11.05 -7.35 9.07
CA SER A 397 -12.26 -8.20 9.10
C SER A 397 -12.32 -9.09 10.32
N LEU A 398 -11.18 -9.65 10.75
CA LEU A 398 -11.09 -10.49 11.94
C LEU A 398 -11.47 -9.70 13.21
N ILE A 399 -10.99 -8.45 13.31
CA ILE A 399 -11.21 -7.57 14.47
C ILE A 399 -12.58 -6.88 14.43
N LYS A 400 -13.28 -6.92 13.30
CA LYS A 400 -14.55 -6.20 13.06
C LYS A 400 -14.39 -4.70 13.36
N SER A 401 -13.34 -4.08 12.80
CA SER A 401 -13.10 -2.65 13.02
C SER A 401 -14.32 -1.81 12.57
N PRO A 402 -14.77 -0.78 13.33
CA PRO A 402 -16.02 -0.06 13.06
C PRO A 402 -16.14 0.57 11.67
N GLY A 403 -15.00 1.00 11.11
CA GLY A 403 -14.89 1.59 9.77
C GLY A 403 -14.79 0.58 8.64
N TRP A 404 -14.83 -0.73 8.91
CA TRP A 404 -14.70 -1.78 7.91
C TRP A 404 -16.04 -2.47 7.68
N ARG A 405 -16.70 -2.12 6.57
CA ARG A 405 -18.00 -2.67 6.14
C ARG A 405 -17.92 -3.01 4.65
N PRO A 406 -17.30 -4.14 4.29
CA PRO A 406 -17.08 -4.52 2.91
C PRO A 406 -18.40 -4.72 2.17
N GLY A 407 -18.65 -3.93 1.12
CA GLY A 407 -19.86 -4.01 0.30
C GLY A 407 -19.77 -4.99 -0.88
N PHE A 408 -18.59 -5.56 -1.12
CA PHE A 408 -18.31 -6.39 -2.28
C PHE A 408 -18.80 -7.85 -2.08
N LYS A 409 -19.65 -8.33 -2.98
CA LYS A 409 -20.37 -9.62 -2.86
C LYS A 409 -19.46 -10.85 -2.80
N TYR A 410 -18.33 -10.85 -3.50
CA TYR A 410 -17.43 -12.02 -3.59
C TYR A 410 -16.30 -11.98 -2.55
N TYR A 411 -16.35 -11.04 -1.60
CA TYR A 411 -15.34 -10.93 -0.56
C TYR A 411 -15.47 -12.04 0.50
N ASN A 412 -14.34 -12.67 0.85
CA ASN A 412 -14.24 -13.59 1.97
C ASN A 412 -12.93 -13.34 2.74
N LEU A 413 -13.01 -13.38 4.08
CA LEU A 413 -11.90 -13.27 5.02
C LEU A 413 -10.75 -14.25 4.69
N TRP A 414 -11.08 -15.53 4.52
CA TRP A 414 -10.07 -16.59 4.38
C TRP A 414 -9.32 -16.55 3.06
N ILE A 415 -10.01 -16.11 1.99
CA ILE A 415 -9.39 -15.87 0.69
C ILE A 415 -8.31 -14.78 0.80
N SER A 416 -8.51 -13.80 1.68
CA SER A 416 -7.54 -12.75 1.96
C SER A 416 -6.29 -13.28 2.66
N LEU A 417 -6.45 -14.17 3.65
CA LEU A 417 -5.31 -14.80 4.32
C LEU A 417 -4.50 -15.68 3.35
N VAL A 418 -5.19 -16.50 2.56
CA VAL A 418 -4.55 -17.38 1.56
C VAL A 418 -3.80 -16.54 0.53
N GLY A 419 -4.40 -15.46 0.02
CA GLY A 419 -3.75 -14.55 -0.93
C GLY A 419 -2.49 -13.89 -0.34
N GLY A 420 -2.55 -13.45 0.93
CA GLY A 420 -1.40 -12.85 1.62
C GLY A 420 -0.23 -13.83 1.81
N ILE A 421 -0.52 -15.06 2.25
CA ILE A 421 0.48 -16.12 2.44
C ILE A 421 1.07 -16.56 1.10
N LEU A 422 0.24 -16.73 0.07
CA LEU A 422 0.69 -17.13 -1.26
C LEU A 422 1.62 -16.07 -1.88
N CYS A 423 1.32 -14.77 -1.68
CA CYS A 423 2.24 -13.70 -2.08
C CYS A 423 3.60 -13.82 -1.38
N LEU A 424 3.63 -14.08 -0.06
CA LEU A 424 4.90 -14.23 0.67
C LEU A 424 5.69 -15.44 0.18
N ILE A 425 5.05 -16.60 0.00
CA ILE A 425 5.71 -17.81 -0.48
C ILE A 425 6.33 -17.57 -1.85
N VAL A 426 5.57 -17.00 -2.80
CA VAL A 426 6.08 -16.73 -4.15
C VAL A 426 7.21 -15.71 -4.14
N MET A 427 7.14 -14.69 -3.28
CA MET A 427 8.21 -13.70 -3.13
C MET A 427 9.54 -14.36 -2.74
N PHE A 428 9.54 -15.27 -1.75
CA PHE A 428 10.75 -16.00 -1.34
C PHE A 428 11.23 -17.04 -2.38
N LEU A 429 10.33 -17.56 -3.21
CA LEU A 429 10.67 -18.53 -4.26
C LEU A 429 11.30 -17.90 -5.50
N ILE A 430 11.00 -16.62 -5.79
CA ILE A 430 11.60 -15.89 -6.92
C ILE A 430 13.06 -15.58 -6.61
N ASP A 431 13.32 -14.82 -5.54
CA ASP A 431 14.66 -14.55 -5.04
C ASP A 431 14.62 -14.23 -3.55
N TRP A 432 15.21 -15.11 -2.75
CA TRP A 432 15.19 -15.02 -1.29
C TRP A 432 15.97 -13.81 -0.77
N VAL A 433 17.01 -13.35 -1.48
CA VAL A 433 17.85 -12.24 -1.03
C VAL A 433 17.08 -10.93 -1.12
N THR A 434 16.57 -10.60 -2.30
CA THR A 434 15.76 -9.39 -2.47
C THR A 434 14.44 -9.48 -1.71
N ALA A 435 13.83 -10.67 -1.57
CA ALA A 435 12.64 -10.87 -0.74
C ALA A 435 12.89 -10.56 0.75
N LEU A 436 14.03 -11.00 1.31
CA LEU A 436 14.38 -10.70 2.70
C LEU A 436 14.60 -9.20 2.91
N VAL A 437 15.27 -8.54 1.98
CA VAL A 437 15.48 -7.08 2.01
C VAL A 437 14.13 -6.34 1.94
N THR A 438 13.25 -6.67 0.99
CA THR A 438 11.94 -6.00 0.88
C THR A 438 11.06 -6.27 2.11
N PHE A 439 11.10 -7.48 2.67
CA PHE A 439 10.35 -7.83 3.88
C PHE A 439 10.83 -7.02 5.10
N ILE A 440 12.14 -6.90 5.30
CA ILE A 440 12.72 -6.08 6.38
C ILE A 440 12.31 -4.61 6.23
N ILE A 441 12.42 -4.04 5.02
CA ILE A 441 12.01 -2.65 4.77
C ILE A 441 10.53 -2.48 5.08
N THR A 442 9.69 -3.44 4.68
CA THR A 442 8.24 -3.40 4.91
C THR A 442 7.88 -3.41 6.40
N ILE A 443 8.50 -4.30 7.18
CA ILE A 443 8.30 -4.34 8.63
C ILE A 443 8.83 -3.07 9.30
N ALA A 444 10.00 -2.57 8.87
CA ALA A 444 10.58 -1.36 9.42
C ALA A 444 9.66 -0.15 9.23
N LEU A 445 9.07 0.01 8.02
CA LEU A 445 8.10 1.07 7.75
C LEU A 445 6.84 0.93 8.62
N TYR A 446 6.30 -0.28 8.76
CA TYR A 446 5.13 -0.54 9.59
C TYR A 446 5.38 -0.22 11.06
N LEU A 447 6.47 -0.74 11.63
CA LEU A 447 6.86 -0.51 13.02
C LEU A 447 7.16 0.97 13.28
N TYR A 448 7.75 1.67 12.30
CA TYR A 448 8.03 3.08 12.40
C TYR A 448 6.75 3.92 12.57
N VAL A 449 5.74 3.69 11.72
CA VAL A 449 4.46 4.39 11.82
C VAL A 449 3.72 4.02 13.11
N SER A 450 3.75 2.74 13.48
CA SER A 450 3.15 2.27 14.73
C SER A 450 3.79 2.89 15.98
N TYR A 451 5.11 3.02 16.02
CA TYR A 451 5.82 3.66 17.13
C TYR A 451 5.47 5.15 17.27
N ARG A 452 5.31 5.85 16.14
CA ARG A 452 5.04 7.30 16.14
C ARG A 452 3.63 7.66 16.57
N ASN A 453 2.65 6.75 16.46
CA ASN A 453 1.23 6.99 16.77
C ASN A 453 0.75 8.38 16.29
N PRO A 454 0.78 8.67 14.98
CA PRO A 454 0.39 9.99 14.49
C PRO A 454 -1.08 10.29 14.84
N ASP A 455 -1.34 11.50 15.33
CA ASP A 455 -2.69 12.01 15.64
C ASP A 455 -3.44 12.31 14.33
N VAL A 456 -3.90 11.26 13.64
CA VAL A 456 -4.76 11.37 12.46
C VAL A 456 -6.24 11.29 12.84
N ASN A 457 -7.05 12.16 12.24
CA ASN A 457 -8.47 12.34 12.56
C ASN A 457 -9.39 11.19 12.09
N TRP A 458 -8.84 10.10 11.57
CA TRP A 458 -9.58 8.92 11.15
C TRP A 458 -9.01 7.72 11.90
N GLY A 459 -9.90 6.96 12.55
CA GLY A 459 -9.51 5.90 13.47
C GLY A 459 -8.68 4.81 12.80
N SER A 460 -7.77 4.21 13.55
CA SER A 460 -6.98 3.07 13.10
C SER A 460 -7.65 1.74 13.44
N SER A 461 -7.30 0.67 12.71
CA SER A 461 -7.73 -0.69 13.04
C SER A 461 -7.17 -1.13 14.41
N THR A 462 -6.00 -0.63 14.80
CA THR A 462 -5.38 -0.83 16.11
C THR A 462 -6.19 -0.17 17.23
N GLN A 463 -6.65 1.08 17.06
CA GLN A 463 -7.53 1.76 18.02
C GLN A 463 -8.87 1.04 18.15
N ALA A 464 -9.45 0.61 17.03
CA ALA A 464 -10.66 -0.21 17.03
C ALA A 464 -10.48 -1.51 17.85
N GLN A 465 -9.34 -2.18 17.68
CA GLN A 465 -8.98 -3.36 18.46
C GLN A 465 -8.90 -3.06 19.94
N THR A 466 -8.28 -1.93 20.34
CA THR A 466 -8.21 -1.55 21.76
C THR A 466 -9.59 -1.35 22.38
N TYR A 467 -10.53 -0.73 21.65
CA TYR A 467 -11.90 -0.55 22.12
C TYR A 467 -12.64 -1.89 22.26
N VAL A 468 -12.59 -2.76 21.24
CA VAL A 468 -13.25 -4.07 21.27
C VAL A 468 -12.65 -4.96 22.37
N SER A 469 -11.32 -4.93 22.52
CA SER A 469 -10.64 -5.63 23.61
C SER A 469 -11.08 -5.10 24.97
N ALA A 470 -11.12 -3.77 25.16
CA ALA A 470 -11.59 -3.18 26.41
C ALA A 470 -13.04 -3.57 26.72
N LEU A 471 -13.93 -3.49 25.72
CA LEU A 471 -15.34 -3.86 25.88
C LEU A 471 -15.49 -5.33 26.28
N ASN A 472 -14.87 -6.26 25.55
CA ASN A 472 -14.93 -7.68 25.85
C ASN A 472 -14.34 -7.95 27.24
N SER A 473 -13.18 -7.38 27.58
CA SER A 473 -12.61 -7.51 28.92
C SER A 473 -13.51 -6.97 30.03
N THR A 474 -14.26 -5.89 29.79
CA THR A 474 -15.25 -5.38 30.78
C THR A 474 -16.49 -6.26 30.90
N LEU A 475 -16.93 -6.90 29.81
CA LEU A 475 -18.04 -7.85 29.83
C LEU A 475 -17.64 -9.15 30.54
N ASP A 476 -16.44 -9.65 30.27
CA ASP A 476 -15.87 -10.83 30.93
C ASP A 476 -15.74 -10.60 32.43
N LEU A 477 -15.35 -9.38 32.85
CA LEU A 477 -15.27 -9.01 34.26
C LEU A 477 -16.61 -9.14 34.99
N ASN A 478 -17.74 -8.95 34.31
CA ASN A 478 -19.06 -9.10 34.94
C ASN A 478 -19.36 -10.55 35.35
N MET A 479 -18.73 -11.54 34.69
CA MET A 479 -18.92 -12.96 34.98
C MET A 479 -18.08 -13.44 36.17
N VAL A 480 -17.08 -12.67 36.61
CA VAL A 480 -16.18 -13.05 37.71
C VAL A 480 -16.85 -12.82 39.06
N GLU A 481 -16.89 -13.83 39.93
CA GLU A 481 -17.47 -13.71 41.28
C GLU A 481 -16.65 -12.79 42.20
N GLU A 482 -17.33 -12.09 43.11
CA GLU A 482 -16.68 -11.23 44.09
C GLU A 482 -16.14 -12.05 45.25
N HIS A 483 -14.83 -11.93 45.51
CA HIS A 483 -14.17 -12.55 46.64
C HIS A 483 -13.37 -11.51 47.42
N VAL A 484 -13.32 -11.66 48.74
CA VAL A 484 -12.59 -10.75 49.65
C VAL A 484 -11.11 -10.61 49.25
N LYS A 485 -10.50 -11.70 48.74
CA LYS A 485 -9.10 -11.69 48.25
C LYS A 485 -8.90 -10.85 46.99
N ASN A 486 -9.96 -10.64 46.20
CA ASN A 486 -9.93 -9.87 44.97
C ASN A 486 -10.42 -8.43 45.18
N TYR A 487 -10.73 -8.04 46.43
CA TYR A 487 -11.13 -6.69 46.74
C TYR A 487 -9.99 -5.71 46.38
N ARG A 488 -10.34 -4.68 45.61
CA ARG A 488 -9.45 -3.58 45.25
C ARG A 488 -10.17 -2.26 45.55
N PRO A 489 -9.48 -1.26 46.15
CA PRO A 489 -10.08 0.04 46.37
C PRO A 489 -10.24 0.76 45.02
N GLN A 490 -11.48 0.92 44.58
CA GLN A 490 -11.87 1.67 43.38
C GLN A 490 -12.35 3.05 43.83
N LEU A 491 -11.56 4.07 43.54
CA LEU A 491 -11.67 5.39 44.17
C LEU A 491 -12.44 6.37 43.28
N LEU A 492 -13.54 6.92 43.82
CA LEU A 492 -14.17 8.13 43.32
C LEU A 492 -13.68 9.32 44.15
N VAL A 493 -12.96 10.19 43.49
CA VAL A 493 -12.29 11.34 44.08
C VAL A 493 -13.09 12.59 43.77
N LEU A 494 -13.71 13.20 44.77
CA LEU A 494 -14.43 14.47 44.61
C LEU A 494 -13.45 15.65 44.68
N SER A 495 -12.60 15.74 43.67
CA SER A 495 -11.56 16.77 43.55
C SER A 495 -12.11 18.13 43.15
N GLY A 496 -13.26 18.17 42.45
CA GLY A 496 -13.61 19.35 41.66
C GLY A 496 -12.66 19.45 40.46
N GLU A 497 -12.23 20.66 40.12
CA GLU A 497 -11.19 20.84 39.13
C GLU A 497 -9.89 20.14 39.54
N VAL A 498 -9.30 19.35 38.64
CA VAL A 498 -8.14 18.49 38.94
C VAL A 498 -6.93 19.30 39.44
N ARG A 499 -6.76 20.52 38.94
CA ARG A 499 -5.64 21.41 39.28
C ARG A 499 -5.78 22.09 40.64
N SER A 500 -7.00 22.29 41.13
CA SER A 500 -7.22 23.04 42.36
C SER A 500 -6.88 22.25 43.62
N ARG A 501 -6.94 20.91 43.57
CA ARG A 501 -6.69 20.03 44.75
C ARG A 501 -5.70 18.90 44.49
N PRO A 502 -4.45 19.19 44.09
CA PRO A 502 -3.48 18.15 43.73
C PRO A 502 -3.16 17.16 44.86
N PRO A 503 -3.02 17.54 46.15
CA PRO A 503 -2.65 16.58 47.20
C PRO A 503 -3.63 15.42 47.34
N LEU A 504 -4.90 15.69 47.04
CA LEU A 504 -5.98 14.72 47.14
C LEU A 504 -5.86 13.67 46.03
N LEU A 505 -5.55 14.11 44.80
CA LEU A 505 -5.24 13.20 43.69
C LEU A 505 -3.93 12.42 43.90
N HIS A 506 -2.89 13.05 44.43
CA HIS A 506 -1.62 12.36 44.72
C HIS A 506 -1.81 11.26 45.76
N LEU A 507 -2.58 11.51 46.82
CA LEU A 507 -2.92 10.47 47.80
C LEU A 507 -3.74 9.35 47.15
N ALA A 508 -4.76 9.70 46.35
CA ALA A 508 -5.57 8.70 45.66
C ALA A 508 -4.72 7.83 44.72
N HIS A 509 -3.75 8.43 44.02
CA HIS A 509 -2.81 7.73 43.16
C HIS A 509 -1.86 6.81 43.95
N LEU A 510 -1.38 7.25 45.11
CA LEU A 510 -0.55 6.41 46.00
C LEU A 510 -1.29 5.17 46.51
N LEU A 511 -2.61 5.27 46.68
CA LEU A 511 -3.47 4.16 47.08
C LEU A 511 -3.76 3.20 45.92
N THR A 512 -4.08 3.71 44.72
CA THR A 512 -4.41 2.86 43.56
C THR A 512 -3.20 2.30 42.85
N LYS A 513 -2.04 2.96 42.90
CA LYS A 513 -0.76 2.62 42.24
C LYS A 513 -0.91 2.16 40.78
N ASN A 514 -1.82 2.77 40.01
CA ASN A 514 -2.13 2.40 38.62
C ASN A 514 -2.67 0.97 38.41
N ILE A 515 -3.03 0.26 39.49
CA ILE A 515 -3.57 -1.11 39.45
C ILE A 515 -5.10 -1.09 39.63
N SER A 516 -5.62 -0.10 40.37
CA SER A 516 -7.04 0.02 40.69
C SER A 516 -7.68 1.22 40.00
N LEU A 517 -9.00 1.16 39.82
CA LEU A 517 -9.78 2.21 39.19
C LEU A 517 -9.70 3.52 40.00
N LEU A 518 -9.37 4.61 39.33
CA LEU A 518 -9.33 5.96 39.89
C LEU A 518 -10.16 6.88 39.01
N ILE A 519 -11.17 7.54 39.60
CA ILE A 519 -12.06 8.44 38.89
C ILE A 519 -12.12 9.76 39.64
N CYS A 520 -11.91 10.87 38.93
CA CYS A 520 -12.01 12.22 39.46
C CYS A 520 -13.35 12.81 39.05
N GLY A 521 -14.18 13.11 40.06
CA GLY A 521 -15.49 13.72 39.91
C GLY A 521 -15.43 15.23 40.09
N HIS A 522 -16.00 15.96 39.14
CA HIS A 522 -16.17 17.40 39.19
C HIS A 522 -17.65 17.74 39.07
N VAL A 523 -18.20 18.43 40.07
CA VAL A 523 -19.57 18.95 40.05
C VAL A 523 -19.53 20.44 39.72
N ILE A 524 -20.11 20.82 38.58
CA ILE A 524 -20.23 22.21 38.11
C ILE A 524 -21.69 22.63 38.31
N GLN A 525 -21.90 23.76 39.01
CA GLN A 525 -23.26 24.25 39.31
C GLN A 525 -23.97 24.84 38.08
N THR A 526 -23.21 25.38 37.13
CA THR A 526 -23.70 25.93 35.87
C THR A 526 -23.70 24.87 34.76
N GLU A 527 -24.43 25.12 33.68
CA GLU A 527 -24.39 24.31 32.44
C GLU A 527 -23.39 24.93 31.45
N PRO A 528 -22.14 24.41 31.37
CA PRO A 528 -21.15 24.92 30.43
C PRO A 528 -21.49 24.53 28.98
N SER A 529 -21.01 25.32 28.02
CA SER A 529 -21.10 24.93 26.60
C SER A 529 -20.28 23.67 26.30
N GLN A 530 -20.69 22.92 25.27
CA GLN A 530 -20.00 21.71 24.80
C GLN A 530 -18.49 21.91 24.56
N ARG A 531 -18.08 23.08 24.07
CA ARG A 531 -16.68 23.41 23.82
C ARG A 531 -15.87 23.51 25.11
N VAL A 532 -16.45 24.17 26.13
CA VAL A 532 -15.83 24.33 27.44
C VAL A 532 -15.68 22.96 28.12
N ARG A 533 -16.71 22.11 28.04
CA ARG A 533 -16.68 20.74 28.56
C ARG A 533 -15.55 19.90 27.96
N ASN A 534 -15.44 19.91 26.62
CA ASN A 534 -14.36 19.21 25.93
C ASN A 534 -12.98 19.79 26.28
N SER A 535 -12.86 21.11 26.46
CA SER A 535 -11.63 21.77 26.89
C SER A 535 -11.20 21.33 28.29
N LEU A 536 -12.10 21.38 29.28
CA LEU A 536 -11.85 20.96 30.65
C LEU A 536 -11.43 19.48 30.73
N CYS A 537 -12.11 18.62 29.97
CA CYS A 537 -11.77 17.21 29.89
C CYS A 537 -10.36 17.00 29.32
N LYS A 538 -10.03 17.69 28.21
CA LYS A 538 -8.70 17.62 27.57
C LYS A 538 -7.59 18.16 28.48
N GLN A 539 -7.82 19.27 29.16
CA GLN A 539 -6.89 19.83 30.13
C GLN A 539 -6.63 18.86 31.30
N SER A 540 -7.69 18.24 31.83
CA SER A 540 -7.59 17.26 32.91
C SER A 540 -6.76 16.03 32.51
N TYR A 541 -7.01 15.46 31.33
CA TYR A 541 -6.19 14.34 30.82
C TYR A 541 -4.75 14.75 30.52
N THR A 542 -4.52 15.98 30.05
CA THR A 542 -3.15 16.51 29.86
C THR A 542 -2.42 16.59 31.19
N TRP A 543 -3.10 17.05 32.24
CA TRP A 543 -2.55 17.10 33.59
C TRP A 543 -2.25 15.71 34.16
N PHE A 544 -3.16 14.74 34.00
CA PHE A 544 -2.93 13.34 34.39
C PHE A 544 -1.70 12.74 33.71
N THR A 545 -1.55 12.99 32.41
CA THR A 545 -0.42 12.48 31.61
C THR A 545 0.90 13.11 32.08
N LYS A 546 0.92 14.42 32.34
CA LYS A 546 2.10 15.13 32.88
C LYS A 546 2.53 14.57 34.24
N HIS A 547 1.59 14.20 35.10
CA HIS A 547 1.85 13.66 36.44
C HIS A 547 1.93 12.13 36.50
N LYS A 548 1.81 11.43 35.36
CA LYS A 548 1.81 9.96 35.25
C LYS A 548 0.73 9.26 36.09
N ILE A 549 -0.41 9.92 36.28
CA ILE A 549 -1.56 9.38 37.02
C ILE A 549 -2.53 8.75 36.02
N ARG A 550 -2.87 7.46 36.20
CA ARG A 550 -3.94 6.82 35.42
C ARG A 550 -5.29 7.02 36.11
N ALA A 551 -6.06 8.00 35.65
CA ALA A 551 -7.37 8.31 36.18
C ALA A 551 -8.35 8.67 35.06
N PHE A 552 -9.65 8.43 35.30
CA PHE A 552 -10.74 8.93 34.47
C PHE A 552 -11.27 10.24 35.05
N TYR A 553 -11.72 11.15 34.18
CA TYR A 553 -12.37 12.39 34.58
C TYR A 553 -13.86 12.35 34.25
N SER A 554 -14.71 12.63 35.24
CA SER A 554 -16.16 12.65 35.11
C SER A 554 -16.72 13.99 35.62
N VAL A 555 -17.61 14.59 34.84
CA VAL A 555 -18.21 15.89 35.14
C VAL A 555 -19.72 15.74 35.24
N VAL A 556 -20.31 16.36 36.26
CA VAL A 556 -21.77 16.52 36.42
C VAL A 556 -22.09 18.00 36.47
N GLU A 557 -23.11 18.41 35.73
CA GLU A 557 -23.43 19.81 35.41
C GLU A 557 -24.83 20.18 35.92
N GLY A 558 -25.08 21.49 36.13
CA GLY A 558 -26.41 22.03 36.42
C GLY A 558 -27.01 21.61 37.77
N MET A 559 -26.21 21.07 38.69
CA MET A 559 -26.69 20.50 39.96
C MET A 559 -25.95 21.08 41.17
N THR A 560 -26.61 21.07 42.32
CA THR A 560 -25.95 21.36 43.60
C THR A 560 -24.93 20.27 43.94
N LEU A 561 -23.94 20.60 44.77
CA LEU A 561 -22.89 19.66 45.18
C LEU A 561 -23.46 18.33 45.70
N GLU A 562 -24.56 18.39 46.46
CA GLU A 562 -25.27 17.23 47.01
C GLU A 562 -25.79 16.31 45.91
N HIS A 563 -26.68 16.82 45.05
CA HIS A 563 -27.28 16.03 43.97
C HIS A 563 -26.24 15.59 42.93
N GLY A 564 -25.25 16.42 42.65
CA GLY A 564 -24.15 16.11 41.74
C GLY A 564 -23.25 15.00 42.26
N ALA A 565 -22.85 15.06 43.54
CA ALA A 565 -22.07 13.99 44.18
C ALA A 565 -22.87 12.69 44.25
N LYS A 566 -24.16 12.74 44.61
CA LYS A 566 -25.06 11.58 44.56
C LYS A 566 -25.09 10.91 43.20
N SER A 567 -25.20 11.72 42.15
CA SER A 567 -25.25 11.25 40.77
C SER A 567 -23.93 10.61 40.36
N LEU A 568 -22.80 11.20 40.73
CA LEU A 568 -21.49 10.62 40.51
C LEU A 568 -21.35 9.27 41.20
N CYS A 569 -21.74 9.17 42.47
CA CYS A 569 -21.68 7.93 43.23
C CYS A 569 -22.51 6.78 42.62
N LYS A 570 -23.64 7.09 41.98
CA LYS A 570 -24.55 6.09 41.40
C LYS A 570 -24.24 5.71 39.97
N LEU A 571 -23.83 6.67 39.14
CA LEU A 571 -23.78 6.51 37.69
C LEU A 571 -22.37 6.35 37.13
N VAL A 572 -21.34 6.65 37.92
CA VAL A 572 -19.96 6.56 37.47
C VAL A 572 -19.51 5.10 37.40
N GLY A 573 -18.90 4.74 36.28
CA GLY A 573 -18.34 3.40 36.03
C GLY A 573 -19.10 2.62 34.97
N LEU A 574 -18.63 1.42 34.67
CA LEU A 574 -19.23 0.50 33.71
C LEU A 574 -19.17 -0.94 34.23
N GLY A 575 -20.32 -1.58 34.42
CA GLY A 575 -20.40 -2.95 34.95
C GLY A 575 -19.74 -3.06 36.33
N LYS A 576 -18.79 -3.99 36.49
CA LYS A 576 -17.98 -4.13 37.73
C LYS A 576 -16.83 -3.12 37.88
N LEU A 577 -16.53 -2.32 36.86
CA LEU A 577 -15.61 -1.18 36.98
C LEU A 577 -16.36 0.05 37.51
N LYS A 578 -16.74 0.01 38.79
CA LYS A 578 -17.48 1.08 39.48
C LYS A 578 -16.80 1.41 40.82
N PRO A 579 -16.76 2.69 41.23
CA PRO A 579 -16.14 3.06 42.48
C PRO A 579 -16.82 2.38 43.67
N ASN A 580 -16.02 1.97 44.65
CA ASN A 580 -16.47 1.41 45.92
C ASN A 580 -16.05 2.26 47.12
N THR A 581 -15.19 3.26 46.90
CA THR A 581 -14.65 4.15 47.92
C THR A 581 -14.74 5.58 47.44
N VAL A 582 -15.31 6.46 48.25
CA VAL A 582 -15.37 7.91 48.00
C VAL A 582 -14.28 8.61 48.81
N LEU A 583 -13.44 9.40 48.14
CA LEU A 583 -12.43 10.24 48.76
C LEU A 583 -12.81 11.72 48.64
N LEU A 584 -12.92 12.38 49.78
CA LEU A 584 -13.30 13.78 49.94
C LEU A 584 -12.23 14.58 50.68
N GLY A 585 -12.16 15.87 50.39
CA GLY A 585 -11.34 16.81 51.14
C GLY A 585 -12.09 17.33 52.37
N PHE A 586 -11.41 17.41 53.51
CA PHE A 586 -11.97 17.99 54.72
C PHE A 586 -12.25 19.49 54.53
N LYS A 587 -13.50 19.91 54.74
CA LYS A 587 -13.91 21.32 54.66
C LYS A 587 -13.37 22.11 55.86
N SER A 588 -12.19 22.72 55.72
CA SER A 588 -11.52 23.48 56.79
C SER A 588 -12.25 24.78 57.17
N ASN A 589 -12.95 25.42 56.21
CA ASN A 589 -13.68 26.67 56.40
C ASN A 589 -15.12 26.49 56.92
N TRP A 590 -15.44 25.35 57.53
CA TRP A 590 -16.81 25.02 57.99
C TRP A 590 -17.46 26.04 58.94
N ARG A 591 -16.66 26.84 59.66
CA ARG A 591 -17.15 27.93 60.54
C ARG A 591 -17.48 29.23 59.79
N LYS A 592 -16.87 29.43 58.63
CA LYS A 592 -16.97 30.66 57.83
C LYS A 592 -17.89 30.52 56.62
N CYS A 593 -18.12 29.30 56.15
CA CYS A 593 -18.94 29.05 54.96
C CYS A 593 -20.44 29.16 55.25
N ASP A 594 -21.22 29.26 54.18
CA ASP A 594 -22.68 29.23 54.27
C ASP A 594 -23.18 27.89 54.83
N LYS A 595 -24.25 27.98 55.65
CA LYS A 595 -24.88 26.82 56.28
C LYS A 595 -25.38 25.81 55.25
N ASN A 596 -25.83 26.28 54.08
CA ASN A 596 -26.33 25.43 53.01
C ASN A 596 -25.22 24.55 52.42
N GLU A 597 -24.02 25.09 52.22
CA GLU A 597 -22.90 24.29 51.71
C GLU A 597 -22.38 23.29 52.74
N LEU A 598 -22.41 23.65 54.02
CA LEU A 598 -22.02 22.74 55.10
C LEU A 598 -23.00 21.56 55.18
N ARG A 599 -24.31 21.85 55.05
CA ARG A 599 -25.35 20.82 54.96
C ARG A 599 -25.17 19.93 53.74
N ALA A 600 -24.88 20.51 52.58
CA ALA A 600 -24.58 19.75 51.37
C ALA A 600 -23.38 18.81 51.57
N TYR A 601 -22.27 19.29 52.13
CA TYR A 601 -21.12 18.44 52.45
C TYR A 601 -21.49 17.29 53.39
N PHE A 602 -22.23 17.57 54.46
CA PHE A 602 -22.66 16.53 55.40
C PHE A 602 -23.59 15.50 54.74
N ASN A 603 -24.55 15.95 53.94
CA ASN A 603 -25.45 15.09 53.19
C ASN A 603 -24.68 14.20 52.20
N THR A 604 -23.64 14.71 51.52
CA THR A 604 -22.81 13.87 50.64
C THR A 604 -22.08 12.75 51.37
N LEU A 605 -21.68 12.94 52.63
CA LEU A 605 -21.07 11.88 53.45
C LEU A 605 -22.09 10.80 53.79
N HIS A 606 -23.30 11.21 54.20
CA HIS A 606 -24.38 10.28 54.50
C HIS A 606 -24.80 9.48 53.28
N GLU A 607 -24.97 10.14 52.13
CA GLU A 607 -25.33 9.46 50.89
C GLU A 607 -24.28 8.43 50.46
N ALA A 608 -22.99 8.72 50.64
CA ALA A 608 -21.94 7.76 50.35
C ALA A 608 -22.03 6.50 51.23
N LEU A 609 -22.34 6.68 52.51
CA LEU A 609 -22.53 5.57 53.46
C LEU A 609 -23.82 4.78 53.17
N ASP A 610 -24.92 5.46 52.82
CA ASP A 610 -26.19 4.86 52.43
C ASP A 610 -26.05 3.99 51.17
N MET A 611 -25.09 4.33 50.29
CA MET A 611 -24.74 3.55 49.11
C MET A 611 -23.74 2.41 49.38
N HIS A 612 -23.46 2.12 50.66
CA HIS A 612 -22.51 1.09 51.10
C HIS A 612 -21.09 1.26 50.53
N MET A 613 -20.67 2.51 50.29
CA MET A 613 -19.30 2.80 49.88
C MET A 613 -18.41 3.11 51.08
N ALA A 614 -17.13 2.79 50.96
CA ALA A 614 -16.14 3.22 51.93
C ALA A 614 -15.92 4.73 51.82
N LEU A 615 -15.76 5.41 52.95
CA LEU A 615 -15.58 6.86 53.01
C LEU A 615 -14.17 7.19 53.48
N MET A 616 -13.46 8.02 52.72
CA MET A 616 -12.15 8.56 53.11
C MET A 616 -12.19 10.09 53.09
N ILE A 617 -11.66 10.70 54.15
CA ILE A 617 -11.59 12.15 54.28
C ILE A 617 -10.13 12.54 54.49
N LEU A 618 -9.58 13.33 53.56
CA LEU A 618 -8.24 13.86 53.67
C LEU A 618 -8.26 15.23 54.34
N ARG A 619 -7.51 15.40 55.43
CA ARG A 619 -7.29 16.69 56.08
C ARG A 619 -5.81 17.03 56.08
N VAL A 620 -5.47 18.20 55.52
CA VAL A 620 -4.12 18.76 55.50
C VAL A 620 -4.11 20.05 56.33
N PRO A 621 -3.05 20.38 57.09
CA PRO A 621 -3.05 21.54 58.00
C PRO A 621 -3.35 22.88 57.32
N GLN A 622 -2.85 23.07 56.09
CA GLN A 622 -2.99 24.32 55.33
C GLN A 622 -4.24 24.35 54.41
N GLY A 623 -5.08 23.31 54.45
CA GLY A 623 -6.17 23.14 53.49
C GLY A 623 -5.72 22.43 52.20
N LEU A 624 -6.65 22.31 51.26
CA LEU A 624 -6.50 21.53 50.03
C LEU A 624 -6.71 22.34 48.75
N ASP A 625 -7.09 23.62 48.89
CA ASP A 625 -7.46 24.48 47.77
C ASP A 625 -6.27 25.33 47.34
N TYR A 626 -5.75 25.07 46.14
CA TYR A 626 -4.62 25.74 45.51
C TYR A 626 -5.04 26.52 44.25
N SER A 627 -6.34 26.82 44.12
CA SER A 627 -6.91 27.58 42.99
C SER A 627 -6.16 28.89 42.71
N GLN A 628 -5.80 29.65 43.75
CA GLN A 628 -5.09 30.94 43.62
C GLN A 628 -3.74 30.83 42.89
N ILE A 629 -2.95 29.78 43.18
CA ILE A 629 -1.65 29.57 42.53
C ILE A 629 -1.83 29.16 41.05
N THR A 630 -2.96 28.50 40.76
CA THR A 630 -3.27 28.03 39.40
C THR A 630 -3.76 29.17 38.51
N GLU A 631 -4.53 30.11 39.06
CA GLU A 631 -4.98 31.32 38.36
C GLU A 631 -3.78 32.24 38.01
N ASP A 632 -2.81 32.37 38.91
CA ASP A 632 -1.57 33.13 38.67
C ASP A 632 -0.71 32.51 37.55
N GLU A 633 -0.61 31.18 37.48
CA GLU A 633 0.05 30.48 36.36
C GLU A 633 -0.68 30.66 35.01
N GLU A 634 -2.01 30.74 35.00
CA GLU A 634 -2.78 31.02 33.78
C GLU A 634 -2.61 32.48 33.31
N LEU A 635 -2.53 33.43 34.23
CA LEU A 635 -2.22 34.84 33.92
C LEU A 635 -0.81 35.02 33.37
N LEU A 636 0.17 34.29 33.91
CA LEU A 636 1.56 34.28 33.43
C LEU A 636 1.71 33.55 32.08
N GLY A 637 1.00 32.42 31.88
CA GLY A 637 1.02 31.70 30.60
C GLY A 637 0.31 32.45 29.46
N ASN A 638 -0.76 33.19 29.77
CA ASN A 638 -1.44 34.04 28.78
C ASN A 638 -0.62 35.28 28.41
N THR A 639 0.20 35.83 29.32
CA THR A 639 1.08 36.96 29.00
C THR A 639 2.23 36.55 28.07
N GLU A 640 2.77 35.34 28.18
CA GLU A 640 3.73 34.79 27.19
C GLU A 640 3.08 34.52 25.81
N HIS A 641 1.81 34.12 25.78
CA HIS A 641 1.07 33.94 24.52
C HIS A 641 0.69 35.27 23.82
N TYR A 642 0.53 36.36 24.57
CA TYR A 642 0.36 37.71 24.02
C TYR A 642 1.70 38.37 23.62
N GLY A 643 2.81 38.04 24.30
CA GLY A 643 4.15 38.51 23.89
C GLY A 643 4.60 37.93 22.54
N THR A 644 4.28 36.67 22.27
CA THR A 644 4.65 35.98 21.02
C THR A 644 3.77 36.33 19.81
N THR A 645 2.59 36.92 20.02
CA THR A 645 1.74 37.45 18.93
C THR A 645 2.08 38.91 18.57
N LEU A 646 2.65 39.67 19.50
CA LEU A 646 3.18 41.02 19.24
C LEU A 646 4.54 41.02 18.52
N ASP A 647 5.37 39.99 18.71
CA ASP A 647 6.64 39.87 17.95
C ASP A 647 6.44 39.34 16.52
N ASN A 648 5.41 38.54 16.26
CA ASN A 648 5.09 38.07 14.91
C ASN A 648 4.32 39.08 14.05
N THR A 649 3.80 40.17 14.64
CA THR A 649 3.15 41.26 13.90
C THR A 649 4.12 42.42 13.56
N LYS A 650 5.31 42.47 14.15
CA LYS A 650 6.35 43.46 13.78
C LYS A 650 7.19 43.09 12.55
N ASN A 651 7.13 41.85 12.05
CA ASN A 651 7.89 41.40 10.87
C ASN A 651 7.08 41.31 9.56
N MET A 652 5.85 41.81 9.52
CA MET A 652 5.05 41.95 8.27
C MET A 652 4.72 43.41 7.97
N THR A 653 5.73 44.27 7.93
CA THR A 653 5.72 45.48 7.08
C THR A 653 7.16 45.77 6.66
N VAL A 654 7.35 46.12 5.38
CA VAL A 654 8.62 46.49 4.70
C VAL A 654 9.44 45.33 4.11
N LYS A 655 8.94 44.73 3.02
CA LYS A 655 9.46 44.87 1.63
C LYS A 655 8.73 43.93 0.68
#